data_AF-K2A1U7-F1
#
_entry.id   AF-K2A1U7-F1
#
_cell.length_a   1.000
_cell.length_b   1.000
_cell.length_c   1.000
_cell.angle_alpha   90.00
_cell.angle_beta   90.00
_cell.angle_gamma   90.00
#
_symmetry.space_group_name_H-M   'P 1'
#
loop_
_entity.id
_entity.type
_entity.pdbx_description
1 polymer ?
#
loop_
_entity_poly.entity_id
_entity_poly.type
_entity_poly.pdbx_seq_one_letter_code
_entity_poly.pdbx_strand_id
1 'polypeptide(L)'
;MPIMNWKSEIPEELISNLSKMAIKILLQRKIFTIEKLILYTLSDFQSLTSIEKKCMNEIIFLRQKIIKQYPETFELCNNPNNELSYNNNKTFVSECSVLSNTLSKLFNIGLQDTQNINELPSIGDIGISTLNLEFLRKVMLFPEDPASFLLSYSLEYLINANISDECFVKILDYIASIKGQKDHTDLIVNFNNMVDNSIFSAIDIEEIKDDYIMKHPQFDNIQTKDKIAFICWRDVINISEKALIIEHGFSLNILKIIYSIWILKNYAIKFKNELSTGISSYLYSDFSKLIHDFFQNITHNERKTLILSFRFGIIDGKRWTLEDIGQHENLSRERVRQIENKYLDALVHQSSERLKRLWVTINYIINSFGGACSINELASELAKHWKWPTIPSDEAIISIASLSSEYIILHDPINCIILPEHRCLYCSKIENLLIKAIENQPDGMLLYEDANRVMQKFCQHLPCKNESLINYSNGYIRFIANDFKADDIALYSEYAWALKYEKKGTFLVETLFHDVGKPLHFKEALDIINDKRPINEQFSERNFRGYIERVENLLLWDRGQYIHKNNIRIPFELINKIEIDLIQRLSENIPLISIYGIFEFYMSDLKEKNILSPIALYSCLKLLNNKVLAYLQYPYVTTRKSVNQRVPIPIALEEYLIEQDRIVTFEELKKYATETLCVKESTFLANYFSNIPNLLRINRGEFIHINQLTIEKDKLLPLVDHIKSVLSSSEHISVVKIFNDKKISCKLLGITNSILLFSIIQFYFSDQFRFLYPGIRLINDTADKNNQHSRGVTSEIINYIYQKQNPCSLSELYQHFVNDLGYSQMSIYNVTYADNKIVYYSDGVFVNIEILMWTEKKQLELELLAMEHLQNRKNAGIPFGLITSLYEHMYEKLPQLSKNIPWTQTLIRELLSREDKYRIIGTQRNAFVSIPNSFNIKNLDDLLYYVLSDRYDGAANLDDFITNMREAGILKKSLTSMMLGENSRVIIDGYVVKLARLHTYVKRP
;
A
#
# COMPACT_ATOMS: atom_id res chain seq x y z
N MET A 1 7.65 -23.81 -50.74
CA MET A 1 8.26 -23.31 -49.49
C MET A 1 9.76 -23.52 -49.58
N PRO A 2 10.60 -22.52 -49.20
CA PRO A 2 12.04 -22.70 -49.23
C PRO A 2 12.44 -23.73 -48.17
N ILE A 3 13.24 -24.71 -48.57
CA ILE A 3 13.76 -25.78 -47.73
C ILE A 3 14.69 -25.14 -46.71
N MET A 4 14.19 -24.86 -45.50
CA MET A 4 15.05 -24.55 -44.35
C MET A 4 15.96 -25.75 -44.12
N ASN A 5 17.26 -25.49 -44.01
CA ASN A 5 18.28 -26.52 -43.90
C ASN A 5 18.18 -27.17 -42.50
N TRP A 6 17.40 -28.26 -42.37
CA TRP A 6 17.00 -28.91 -41.12
C TRP A 6 18.14 -29.57 -40.29
N LYS A 7 19.41 -29.28 -40.60
CA LYS A 7 20.61 -29.78 -39.92
C LYS A 7 21.35 -28.68 -39.15
N SER A 8 20.64 -27.78 -38.47
CA SER A 8 21.27 -26.75 -37.64
C SER A 8 21.84 -27.34 -36.35
N GLU A 9 23.09 -27.01 -36.06
CA GLU A 9 23.73 -27.31 -34.77
C GLU A 9 22.99 -26.62 -33.62
N ILE A 10 23.06 -27.20 -32.42
CA ILE A 10 22.49 -26.58 -31.23
C ILE A 10 23.24 -25.27 -30.94
N PRO A 11 22.56 -24.12 -30.76
CA PRO A 11 23.21 -22.83 -30.53
C PRO A 11 24.21 -22.85 -29.35
N GLU A 12 25.43 -22.34 -29.55
CA GLU A 12 26.49 -22.36 -28.54
C GLU A 12 26.10 -21.66 -27.22
N GLU A 13 25.30 -20.58 -27.28
CA GLU A 13 24.79 -19.85 -26.11
C GLU A 13 23.87 -20.69 -25.21
N LEU A 14 23.20 -21.70 -25.78
CA LEU A 14 22.34 -22.61 -25.03
C LEU A 14 23.15 -23.76 -24.42
N ILE A 15 24.25 -24.16 -25.07
CA ILE A 15 25.17 -25.19 -24.58
C ILE A 15 26.04 -24.64 -23.45
N SER A 16 26.45 -23.37 -23.50
CA SER A 16 27.35 -22.75 -22.50
C SER A 16 26.78 -22.72 -21.08
N ASN A 17 25.46 -22.85 -20.94
CA ASN A 17 24.74 -22.89 -19.66
C ASN A 17 24.63 -24.31 -19.06
N LEU A 18 25.08 -25.34 -19.77
CA LEU A 18 25.05 -26.72 -19.30
C LEU A 18 26.28 -27.04 -18.43
N SER A 19 26.11 -27.95 -17.47
CA SER A 19 27.24 -28.54 -16.75
C SER A 19 28.17 -29.30 -17.69
N LYS A 20 29.46 -29.35 -17.33
CA LYS A 20 30.48 -30.11 -18.10
C LYS A 20 30.08 -31.58 -18.31
N MET A 21 29.31 -32.15 -17.39
CA MET A 21 28.82 -33.52 -17.46
C MET A 21 27.66 -33.67 -18.45
N ALA A 22 26.71 -32.73 -18.47
CA ALA A 22 25.63 -32.67 -19.48
C ALA A 22 26.19 -32.48 -20.89
N ILE A 23 27.17 -31.59 -21.07
CA ILE A 23 27.87 -31.38 -22.36
C ILE A 23 28.59 -32.66 -22.80
N LYS A 24 29.26 -33.37 -21.88
CA LYS A 24 29.95 -34.63 -22.16
C LYS A 24 28.99 -35.74 -22.61
N ILE A 25 27.77 -35.79 -22.07
CA ILE A 25 26.72 -36.74 -22.46
C ILE A 25 26.24 -36.47 -23.90
N LEU A 26 25.97 -35.19 -24.23
CA LEU A 26 25.59 -34.78 -25.59
C LEU A 26 26.70 -35.12 -26.61
N LEU A 27 27.97 -34.88 -26.24
CA LEU A 27 29.15 -35.22 -27.04
C LEU A 27 29.29 -36.74 -27.27
N GLN A 28 29.15 -37.55 -26.21
CA GLN A 28 29.27 -39.02 -26.30
C GLN A 28 28.20 -39.65 -27.18
N ARG A 29 26.97 -39.10 -27.19
CA ARG A 29 25.84 -39.61 -27.98
C ARG A 29 25.70 -38.98 -29.36
N LYS A 30 26.64 -38.11 -29.73
CA LYS A 30 26.63 -37.39 -31.03
C LYS A 30 25.34 -36.61 -31.27
N ILE A 31 24.78 -36.02 -30.20
CA ILE A 31 23.58 -35.18 -30.24
C ILE A 31 24.04 -33.72 -30.40
N PHE A 32 24.29 -33.33 -31.64
CA PHE A 32 24.81 -32.00 -32.00
C PHE A 32 23.81 -31.14 -32.75
N THR A 33 22.71 -31.73 -33.21
CA THR A 33 21.69 -31.05 -34.01
C THR A 33 20.37 -30.95 -33.25
N ILE A 34 19.62 -29.89 -33.55
CA ILE A 34 18.30 -29.64 -32.98
C ILE A 34 17.36 -30.84 -33.17
N GLU A 35 17.33 -31.42 -34.37
CA GLU A 35 16.53 -32.60 -34.71
C GLU A 35 16.85 -33.80 -33.82
N LYS A 36 18.14 -34.14 -33.65
CA LYS A 36 18.54 -35.28 -32.82
C LYS A 36 18.16 -35.09 -31.36
N LEU A 37 18.25 -33.87 -30.84
CA LEU A 37 17.87 -33.58 -29.47
C LEU A 37 16.35 -33.60 -29.27
N ILE A 38 15.56 -33.24 -30.30
CA ILE A 38 14.10 -33.35 -30.29
C ILE A 38 13.65 -34.81 -30.37
N LEU A 39 14.26 -35.62 -31.24
CA LEU A 39 13.95 -37.04 -31.46
C LEU A 39 14.45 -37.97 -30.36
N TYR A 40 15.44 -37.55 -29.56
CA TYR A 40 15.91 -38.35 -28.42
C TYR A 40 14.84 -38.39 -27.31
N THR A 41 14.25 -39.56 -27.10
CA THR A 41 13.18 -39.78 -26.10
C THR A 41 13.75 -39.94 -24.70
N LEU A 42 12.91 -39.78 -23.66
CA LEU A 42 13.33 -40.01 -22.27
C LEU A 42 13.73 -41.45 -22.00
N SER A 43 13.13 -42.41 -22.71
CA SER A 43 13.57 -43.81 -22.76
C SER A 43 15.01 -43.97 -23.25
N ASP A 44 15.46 -43.16 -24.21
CA ASP A 44 16.84 -43.20 -24.73
C ASP A 44 17.86 -42.71 -23.68
N PHE A 45 17.44 -41.75 -22.84
CA PHE A 45 18.26 -41.24 -21.74
C PHE A 45 18.40 -42.23 -20.57
N GLN A 46 17.41 -43.09 -20.34
CA GLN A 46 17.42 -44.07 -19.24
C GLN A 46 18.25 -45.32 -19.54
N SER A 47 18.61 -45.57 -20.81
CA SER A 47 19.57 -46.62 -21.21
C SER A 47 21.02 -46.38 -20.71
N LEU A 48 21.25 -45.27 -20.01
CA LEU A 48 22.55 -44.82 -19.51
C LEU A 48 22.66 -45.06 -17.99
N THR A 49 23.21 -46.20 -17.61
CA THR A 49 23.53 -46.55 -16.22
C THR A 49 24.69 -45.69 -15.68
N SER A 50 24.46 -44.41 -15.35
CA SER A 50 25.31 -43.53 -14.48
C SER A 50 25.09 -42.01 -14.67
N ILE A 51 23.88 -41.52 -14.98
CA ILE A 51 23.65 -40.07 -15.10
C ILE A 51 23.02 -39.51 -13.82
N GLU A 52 23.63 -38.47 -13.24
CA GLU A 52 23.03 -37.72 -12.12
C GLU A 52 21.74 -37.02 -12.56
N LYS A 53 20.69 -37.12 -11.74
CA LYS A 53 19.34 -36.55 -11.96
C LYS A 53 19.36 -35.06 -12.37
N LYS A 54 20.36 -34.31 -11.87
CA LYS A 54 20.60 -32.89 -12.21
C LYS A 54 21.02 -32.67 -13.67
N CYS A 55 21.91 -33.52 -14.21
CA CYS A 55 22.36 -33.42 -15.60
C CYS A 55 21.23 -33.75 -16.59
N MET A 56 20.36 -34.70 -16.23
CA MET A 56 19.16 -35.02 -16.99
C MET A 56 18.24 -33.81 -17.10
N ASN A 57 17.96 -33.14 -15.99
CA ASN A 57 17.11 -31.94 -15.96
C ASN A 57 17.70 -30.80 -16.81
N GLU A 58 19.02 -30.61 -16.82
CA GLU A 58 19.68 -29.61 -17.67
C GLU A 58 19.50 -29.91 -19.16
N ILE A 59 19.62 -31.17 -19.59
CA ILE A 59 19.43 -31.56 -21.00
C ILE A 59 17.94 -31.47 -21.40
N ILE A 60 17.03 -31.84 -20.49
CA ILE A 60 15.59 -31.67 -20.67
C ILE A 60 15.25 -30.18 -20.86
N PHE A 61 15.80 -29.31 -20.01
CA PHE A 61 15.58 -27.87 -20.10
C PHE A 61 16.19 -27.26 -21.37
N LEU A 62 17.35 -27.76 -21.82
CA LEU A 62 17.91 -27.41 -23.12
C LEU A 62 16.97 -27.81 -24.26
N ARG A 63 16.46 -29.05 -24.24
CA ARG A 63 15.49 -29.55 -25.22
C ARG A 63 14.21 -28.69 -25.21
N GLN A 64 13.72 -28.29 -24.03
CA GLN A 64 12.57 -27.38 -23.88
C GLN A 64 12.82 -26.01 -24.52
N LYS A 65 13.97 -25.37 -24.24
CA LYS A 65 14.36 -24.09 -24.84
C LYS A 65 14.43 -24.17 -26.37
N ILE A 66 14.96 -25.28 -26.89
CA ILE A 66 15.07 -25.49 -28.34
C ILE A 66 13.71 -25.72 -28.99
N ILE A 67 12.84 -26.53 -28.39
CA ILE A 67 11.46 -26.71 -28.90
C ILE A 67 10.70 -25.37 -28.90
N LYS A 68 10.87 -24.56 -27.86
CA LYS A 68 10.29 -23.20 -27.76
C LYS A 68 10.80 -22.26 -28.85
N GLN A 69 12.08 -22.37 -29.21
CA GLN A 69 12.71 -21.53 -30.23
C GLN A 69 12.45 -22.02 -31.67
N TYR A 70 12.15 -23.31 -31.86
CA TYR A 70 11.93 -23.94 -33.18
C TYR A 70 10.68 -24.85 -33.19
N PRO A 71 9.47 -24.30 -33.03
CA PRO A 71 8.24 -25.08 -32.87
C PRO A 71 7.83 -25.87 -34.14
N GLU A 72 8.11 -25.34 -35.33
CA GLU A 72 7.80 -26.03 -36.61
C GLU A 72 8.56 -27.35 -36.77
N THR A 73 9.81 -27.42 -36.25
CA THR A 73 10.64 -28.63 -36.28
C THR A 73 10.07 -29.73 -35.37
N PHE A 74 9.49 -29.35 -34.23
CA PHE A 74 8.82 -30.28 -33.33
C PHE A 74 7.51 -30.84 -33.92
N GLU A 75 6.73 -30.02 -34.62
CA GLU A 75 5.50 -30.46 -35.31
C GLU A 75 5.80 -31.48 -36.43
N LEU A 76 6.89 -31.28 -37.17
CA LEU A 76 7.33 -32.21 -38.21
C LEU A 76 7.83 -33.55 -37.65
N CYS A 77 8.58 -33.53 -36.54
CA CYS A 77 9.09 -34.75 -35.89
C CYS A 77 8.01 -35.59 -35.18
N ASN A 78 6.89 -34.99 -34.76
CA ASN A 78 5.82 -35.65 -34.00
C ASN A 78 4.56 -35.98 -34.82
N ASN A 79 4.63 -35.93 -36.15
CA ASN A 79 3.47 -36.16 -37.00
C ASN A 79 3.18 -37.67 -37.16
N PRO A 80 2.09 -38.23 -36.60
CA PRO A 80 1.83 -39.67 -36.59
C PRO A 80 1.33 -40.21 -37.94
N ASN A 81 1.19 -39.35 -38.96
CA ASN A 81 0.66 -39.74 -40.27
C ASN A 81 1.64 -40.52 -41.16
N ASN A 82 2.88 -40.76 -40.73
CA ASN A 82 3.90 -41.40 -41.57
C ASN A 82 4.12 -42.90 -41.35
N GLU A 83 3.44 -43.55 -40.39
CA GLU A 83 3.53 -45.01 -40.23
C GLU A 83 2.18 -45.65 -39.88
N LEU A 84 1.26 -45.70 -40.86
CA LEU A 84 0.23 -46.74 -40.86
C LEU A 84 0.84 -47.99 -41.48
N SER A 85 1.40 -48.85 -40.61
CA SER A 85 1.75 -50.22 -40.98
C SER A 85 0.48 -50.97 -41.39
N TYR A 86 0.39 -51.29 -42.67
CA TYR A 86 -0.52 -52.28 -43.22
C TYR A 86 -0.25 -53.62 -42.53
N ASN A 87 -1.11 -53.99 -41.57
CA ASN A 87 -1.16 -55.34 -41.03
C ASN A 87 -2.59 -55.90 -41.15
N ASN A 88 -2.77 -56.65 -42.25
CA ASN A 88 -3.60 -57.84 -42.45
C ASN A 88 -4.85 -58.09 -41.57
N ASN A 89 -6.01 -58.07 -42.22
CA ASN A 89 -7.13 -59.01 -42.07
C ASN A 89 -7.58 -59.38 -40.63
N LYS A 90 -8.09 -58.41 -39.87
CA LYS A 90 -9.09 -58.67 -38.83
C LYS A 90 -10.23 -57.67 -38.97
N THR A 91 -11.43 -58.15 -39.25
CA THR A 91 -12.67 -57.36 -39.14
C THR A 91 -12.84 -56.95 -37.68
N PHE A 92 -12.99 -55.64 -37.42
CA PHE A 92 -13.07 -55.10 -36.05
C PHE A 92 -14.51 -55.07 -35.52
N VAL A 93 -15.48 -55.33 -36.40
CA VAL A 93 -16.90 -55.12 -36.17
C VAL A 93 -17.67 -56.46 -36.25
N SER A 94 -18.72 -56.60 -35.45
CA SER A 94 -19.58 -57.80 -35.43
C SER A 94 -20.41 -57.94 -36.73
N GLU A 95 -20.71 -59.17 -37.13
CA GLU A 95 -21.66 -59.47 -38.24
C GLU A 95 -23.03 -58.81 -38.04
N CYS A 96 -23.43 -58.52 -36.80
CA CYS A 96 -24.71 -57.88 -36.46
C CYS A 96 -24.70 -56.34 -36.54
N SER A 97 -23.57 -55.70 -36.88
CA SER A 97 -23.45 -54.24 -36.96
C SER A 97 -24.10 -53.65 -38.22
N VAL A 98 -24.48 -52.37 -38.20
CA VAL A 98 -24.79 -51.61 -39.41
C VAL A 98 -23.60 -51.58 -40.36
N LEU A 99 -22.37 -51.56 -39.82
CA LEU A 99 -21.15 -51.41 -40.60
C LEU A 99 -20.82 -52.66 -41.44
N SER A 100 -21.29 -53.83 -41.02
CA SER A 100 -21.13 -55.08 -41.78
C SER A 100 -22.11 -55.18 -42.96
N ASN A 101 -23.15 -54.32 -42.99
CA ASN A 101 -24.13 -54.31 -44.08
C ASN A 101 -23.66 -53.44 -45.25
N THR A 102 -24.17 -53.76 -46.43
CA THR A 102 -23.97 -52.99 -47.65
C THR A 102 -25.09 -51.96 -47.80
N LEU A 103 -24.82 -50.87 -48.52
CA LEU A 103 -25.83 -49.85 -48.81
C LEU A 103 -27.03 -50.44 -49.59
N SER A 104 -26.79 -51.41 -50.49
CA SER A 104 -27.85 -52.15 -51.18
C SER A 104 -28.79 -52.86 -50.21
N LYS A 105 -28.25 -53.51 -49.16
CA LYS A 105 -29.04 -54.22 -48.15
C LYS A 105 -29.79 -53.25 -47.24
N LEU A 106 -29.16 -52.16 -46.82
CA LEU A 106 -29.77 -51.16 -45.94
C LEU A 106 -30.92 -50.39 -46.59
N PHE A 107 -30.85 -50.18 -47.90
CA PHE A 107 -31.89 -49.49 -48.64
C PHE A 107 -32.78 -50.45 -49.47
N ASN A 108 -32.70 -51.78 -49.29
CA ASN A 108 -33.49 -52.75 -50.07
C ASN A 108 -33.40 -52.55 -51.60
N ILE A 109 -32.20 -52.34 -52.13
CA ILE A 109 -31.96 -52.17 -53.57
C ILE A 109 -31.84 -53.56 -54.19
N GLY A 110 -32.85 -53.99 -54.95
CA GLY A 110 -32.88 -55.28 -55.63
C GLY A 110 -32.37 -55.24 -57.06
N LEU A 111 -32.15 -56.41 -57.67
CA LEU A 111 -31.77 -56.55 -59.09
C LEU A 111 -32.82 -55.98 -60.07
N GLN A 112 -34.06 -55.78 -59.63
CA GLN A 112 -35.13 -55.19 -60.44
C GLN A 112 -35.09 -53.64 -60.46
N ASP A 113 -34.53 -53.01 -59.42
CA ASP A 113 -34.44 -51.55 -59.33
C ASP A 113 -33.37 -50.97 -60.26
N THR A 114 -32.33 -51.75 -60.58
CA THR A 114 -31.26 -51.38 -61.51
C THR A 114 -31.61 -51.63 -62.98
N GLN A 115 -32.70 -52.36 -63.27
CA GLN A 115 -33.12 -52.69 -64.65
C GLN A 115 -33.82 -51.53 -65.37
N ASN A 116 -34.26 -50.49 -64.65
CA ASN A 116 -34.89 -49.29 -65.23
C ASN A 116 -33.89 -48.22 -65.70
N ILE A 117 -32.58 -48.49 -65.62
CA ILE A 117 -31.51 -47.55 -66.01
C ILE A 117 -30.84 -48.09 -67.28
N ASN A 118 -31.01 -47.40 -68.40
CA ASN A 118 -30.50 -47.86 -69.72
C ASN A 118 -28.96 -47.89 -69.80
N GLU A 119 -28.24 -47.10 -68.99
CA GLU A 119 -26.78 -47.17 -68.79
C GLU A 119 -26.44 -46.83 -67.33
N LEU A 120 -25.80 -47.74 -66.60
CA LEU A 120 -25.35 -47.50 -65.22
C LEU A 120 -24.14 -46.55 -65.24
N PRO A 121 -24.14 -45.43 -64.47
CA PRO A 121 -23.02 -44.51 -64.42
C PRO A 121 -21.77 -45.15 -63.79
N SER A 122 -20.58 -44.69 -64.16
CA SER A 122 -19.34 -45.02 -63.45
C SER A 122 -19.23 -44.23 -62.14
N ILE A 123 -18.34 -44.63 -61.24
CA ILE A 123 -18.07 -43.91 -59.98
C ILE A 123 -17.64 -42.46 -60.25
N GLY A 124 -16.95 -42.19 -61.35
CA GLY A 124 -16.58 -40.83 -61.77
C GLY A 124 -17.77 -39.96 -62.18
N ASP A 125 -18.85 -40.57 -62.69
CA ASP A 125 -20.01 -39.86 -63.25
C ASP A 125 -20.99 -39.35 -62.19
N ILE A 126 -20.93 -39.86 -60.95
CA ILE A 126 -21.83 -39.46 -59.85
C ILE A 126 -21.36 -38.20 -59.09
N GLY A 127 -20.37 -37.46 -59.62
CA GLY A 127 -19.99 -36.14 -59.12
C GLY A 127 -19.16 -36.14 -57.85
N ILE A 128 -18.32 -37.17 -57.64
CA ILE A 128 -17.36 -37.26 -56.53
C ILE A 128 -16.09 -36.45 -56.88
N SER A 129 -15.56 -35.68 -55.92
CA SER A 129 -14.35 -34.86 -56.15
C SER A 129 -13.07 -35.69 -56.30
N THR A 130 -12.07 -35.14 -56.98
CA THR A 130 -10.79 -35.81 -57.30
C THR A 130 -10.08 -36.37 -56.06
N LEU A 131 -10.07 -35.61 -54.97
CA LEU A 131 -9.48 -36.04 -53.69
C LEU A 131 -10.21 -37.24 -53.07
N ASN A 132 -11.55 -37.30 -53.17
CA ASN A 132 -12.32 -38.44 -52.68
C ASN A 132 -12.19 -39.67 -53.59
N LEU A 133 -12.00 -39.49 -54.89
CA LEU A 133 -11.67 -40.59 -55.81
C LEU A 133 -10.30 -41.21 -55.47
N GLU A 134 -9.30 -40.41 -55.06
CA GLU A 134 -8.03 -40.94 -54.55
C GLU A 134 -8.19 -41.73 -53.24
N PHE A 135 -9.11 -41.31 -52.37
CA PHE A 135 -9.45 -42.05 -51.15
C PHE A 135 -10.13 -43.39 -51.44
N LEU A 136 -11.09 -43.42 -52.38
CA LEU A 136 -11.73 -44.67 -52.82
C LEU A 136 -10.74 -45.64 -53.48
N ARG A 137 -9.68 -45.15 -54.14
CA ARG A 137 -8.60 -46.02 -54.67
C ARG A 137 -7.87 -46.81 -53.58
N LYS A 138 -7.81 -46.30 -52.33
CA LYS A 138 -7.20 -47.03 -51.20
C LYS A 138 -7.95 -48.33 -50.87
N VAL A 139 -9.21 -48.42 -51.26
CA VAL A 139 -10.07 -49.58 -51.08
C VAL A 139 -10.38 -50.28 -52.42
N MET A 140 -9.51 -50.07 -53.42
CA MET A 140 -9.60 -50.68 -54.77
C MET A 140 -10.88 -50.34 -55.54
N LEU A 141 -11.46 -49.15 -55.31
CA LEU A 141 -12.55 -48.60 -56.11
C LEU A 141 -12.00 -47.50 -57.04
N PHE A 142 -12.15 -47.69 -58.34
CA PHE A 142 -11.62 -46.80 -59.37
C PHE A 142 -12.74 -45.97 -60.02
N PRO A 143 -12.44 -44.75 -60.51
CA PRO A 143 -13.44 -43.90 -61.17
C PRO A 143 -14.17 -44.59 -62.34
N GLU A 144 -13.50 -45.50 -63.03
CA GLU A 144 -14.02 -46.23 -64.19
C GLU A 144 -14.94 -47.41 -63.80
N ASP A 145 -14.95 -47.81 -62.52
CA ASP A 145 -15.80 -48.90 -62.05
C ASP A 145 -17.29 -48.50 -62.08
N PRO A 146 -18.22 -49.44 -62.24
CA PRO A 146 -19.64 -49.17 -62.15
C PRO A 146 -20.02 -48.58 -60.78
N ALA A 147 -20.81 -47.50 -60.74
CA ALA A 147 -21.23 -46.87 -59.48
C ALA A 147 -22.03 -47.83 -58.57
N SER A 148 -22.64 -48.88 -59.14
CA SER A 148 -23.27 -49.97 -58.37
C SER A 148 -22.31 -50.70 -57.43
N PHE A 149 -20.99 -50.70 -57.69
CA PHE A 149 -20.01 -51.34 -56.82
C PHE A 149 -19.98 -50.67 -55.44
N LEU A 150 -20.14 -49.34 -55.35
CA LEU A 150 -20.24 -48.60 -54.08
C LEU A 150 -21.36 -49.14 -53.18
N LEU A 151 -22.40 -49.75 -53.76
CA LEU A 151 -23.55 -50.29 -53.04
C LEU A 151 -23.34 -51.72 -52.53
N SER A 152 -22.31 -52.41 -53.03
CA SER A 152 -21.99 -53.81 -52.72
C SER A 152 -20.90 -53.98 -51.65
N TYR A 153 -20.12 -52.94 -51.35
CA TYR A 153 -19.16 -52.96 -50.26
C TYR A 153 -19.86 -52.74 -48.90
N SER A 154 -19.30 -53.33 -47.85
CA SER A 154 -19.75 -53.04 -46.49
C SER A 154 -19.42 -51.58 -46.13
N LEU A 155 -20.26 -51.00 -45.27
CA LEU A 155 -20.03 -49.65 -44.77
C LEU A 155 -18.69 -49.51 -44.02
N GLU A 156 -18.25 -50.54 -43.28
CA GLU A 156 -16.92 -50.58 -42.64
C GLU A 156 -15.81 -50.34 -43.66
N TYR A 157 -15.89 -51.00 -44.82
CA TYR A 157 -14.89 -50.89 -45.87
C TYR A 157 -14.87 -49.49 -46.50
N LEU A 158 -16.05 -48.89 -46.72
CA LEU A 158 -16.17 -47.53 -47.24
C LEU A 158 -15.68 -46.46 -46.24
N ILE A 159 -15.88 -46.66 -44.94
CA ILE A 159 -15.38 -45.75 -43.89
C ILE A 159 -13.85 -45.75 -43.85
N ASN A 160 -13.24 -46.93 -43.97
CA ASN A 160 -11.78 -47.09 -43.98
C ASN A 160 -11.10 -46.44 -45.20
N ALA A 161 -11.84 -46.13 -46.28
CA ALA A 161 -11.34 -45.34 -47.40
C ALA A 161 -11.04 -43.88 -47.01
N ASN A 162 -11.59 -43.40 -45.88
CA ASN A 162 -11.48 -42.03 -45.39
C ASN A 162 -12.15 -40.98 -46.30
N ILE A 163 -13.30 -41.33 -46.89
CA ILE A 163 -14.12 -40.40 -47.68
C ILE A 163 -14.70 -39.25 -46.84
N SER A 164 -15.03 -38.15 -47.51
CA SER A 164 -15.69 -36.97 -46.93
C SER A 164 -17.23 -37.11 -46.87
N ASP A 165 -17.89 -36.30 -46.05
CA ASP A 165 -19.34 -36.25 -45.96
C ASP A 165 -19.98 -35.87 -47.31
N GLU A 166 -19.34 -34.98 -48.08
CA GLU A 166 -19.77 -34.61 -49.43
C GLU A 166 -19.80 -35.84 -50.35
N CYS A 167 -18.75 -36.65 -50.34
CA CYS A 167 -18.69 -37.90 -51.11
C CYS A 167 -19.79 -38.87 -50.69
N PHE A 168 -20.04 -39.03 -49.39
CA PHE A 168 -21.10 -39.91 -48.91
C PHE A 168 -22.50 -39.44 -49.31
N VAL A 169 -22.77 -38.13 -49.30
CA VAL A 169 -24.01 -37.55 -49.80
C VAL A 169 -24.19 -37.86 -51.29
N LYS A 170 -23.14 -37.77 -52.12
CA LYS A 170 -23.21 -38.14 -53.55
C LYS A 170 -23.56 -39.62 -53.75
N ILE A 171 -23.03 -40.50 -52.90
CA ILE A 171 -23.40 -41.92 -52.92
C ILE A 171 -24.88 -42.10 -52.55
N LEU A 172 -25.39 -41.36 -51.57
CA LEU A 172 -26.81 -41.41 -51.20
C LEU A 172 -27.74 -40.81 -52.28
N ASP A 173 -27.33 -39.70 -52.92
CA ASP A 173 -28.07 -39.10 -54.05
C ASP A 173 -28.16 -40.09 -55.22
N TYR A 174 -27.09 -40.85 -55.48
CA TYR A 174 -27.11 -41.93 -56.45
C TYR A 174 -28.13 -43.01 -56.08
N ILE A 175 -28.20 -43.42 -54.81
CA ILE A 175 -29.22 -44.38 -54.33
C ILE A 175 -30.64 -43.83 -54.50
N ALA A 176 -30.86 -42.56 -54.19
CA ALA A 176 -32.15 -41.90 -54.36
C ALA A 176 -32.59 -41.90 -55.84
N SER A 177 -31.64 -41.66 -56.76
CA SER A 177 -31.92 -41.70 -58.20
C SER A 177 -32.31 -43.09 -58.70
N ILE A 178 -31.66 -44.17 -58.21
CA ILE A 178 -32.05 -45.56 -58.51
C ILE A 178 -33.49 -45.85 -58.05
N LYS A 179 -33.91 -45.28 -56.91
CA LYS A 179 -35.25 -45.48 -56.34
C LYS A 179 -36.32 -44.55 -56.93
N GLY A 180 -35.98 -43.66 -57.86
CA GLY A 180 -36.90 -42.67 -58.40
C GLY A 180 -37.33 -41.60 -57.39
N GLN A 181 -36.53 -41.35 -56.36
CA GLN A 181 -36.75 -40.31 -55.35
C GLN A 181 -36.05 -39.00 -55.76
N LYS A 182 -36.51 -37.87 -55.21
CA LYS A 182 -35.98 -36.54 -55.60
C LYS A 182 -34.59 -36.27 -55.04
N ASP A 183 -34.34 -36.68 -53.81
CA ASP A 183 -33.06 -36.54 -53.12
C ASP A 183 -32.87 -37.61 -52.04
N HIS A 184 -31.70 -37.63 -51.42
CA HIS A 184 -31.36 -38.58 -50.36
C HIS A 184 -32.16 -38.40 -49.06
N THR A 185 -32.91 -37.31 -48.87
CA THR A 185 -33.68 -37.08 -47.63
C THR A 185 -34.94 -37.94 -47.55
N ASP A 186 -35.45 -38.38 -48.71
CA ASP A 186 -36.58 -39.31 -48.84
C ASP A 186 -36.17 -40.78 -48.62
N LEU A 187 -34.88 -41.07 -48.44
CA LEU A 187 -34.37 -42.42 -48.25
C LEU A 187 -34.66 -42.93 -46.82
N ILE A 188 -35.41 -44.03 -46.75
CA ILE A 188 -35.67 -44.74 -45.49
C ILE A 188 -34.69 -45.90 -45.35
N VAL A 189 -33.90 -45.88 -44.28
CA VAL A 189 -32.99 -46.98 -43.91
C VAL A 189 -33.80 -48.13 -43.30
N ASN A 190 -33.60 -49.35 -43.81
CA ASN A 190 -34.24 -50.54 -43.29
C ASN A 190 -33.48 -51.10 -42.08
N PHE A 191 -34.02 -50.88 -40.88
CA PHE A 191 -33.45 -51.35 -39.62
C PHE A 191 -33.95 -52.74 -39.17
N ASN A 192 -34.73 -53.47 -39.98
CA ASN A 192 -35.42 -54.70 -39.55
C ASN A 192 -34.49 -55.83 -39.07
N ASN A 193 -33.20 -55.77 -39.43
CA ASN A 193 -32.18 -56.72 -39.01
C ASN A 193 -31.22 -56.18 -37.92
N MET A 194 -31.42 -54.95 -37.42
CA MET A 194 -30.57 -54.37 -36.38
C MET A 194 -31.13 -54.66 -34.98
N VAL A 195 -30.33 -55.36 -34.18
CA VAL A 195 -30.63 -55.62 -32.77
C VAL A 195 -30.29 -54.37 -31.96
N ASP A 196 -31.22 -53.91 -31.12
CA ASP A 196 -31.04 -52.74 -30.26
C ASP A 196 -30.29 -53.07 -28.95
N ASN A 197 -29.18 -53.80 -29.10
CA ASN A 197 -28.32 -54.13 -27.98
C ASN A 197 -27.15 -53.16 -27.92
N SER A 198 -26.64 -52.93 -26.71
CA SER A 198 -25.37 -52.23 -26.54
C SER A 198 -24.26 -52.91 -27.35
N ILE A 199 -23.38 -52.11 -27.96
CA ILE A 199 -22.17 -52.59 -28.63
C ILE A 199 -21.33 -53.46 -27.67
N PHE A 200 -21.38 -53.18 -26.37
CA PHE A 200 -20.61 -53.84 -25.33
C PHE A 200 -21.27 -55.07 -24.69
N SER A 201 -22.50 -55.45 -25.08
CA SER A 201 -23.31 -56.48 -24.41
C SER A 201 -22.69 -57.89 -24.31
N ALA A 202 -21.66 -58.18 -25.12
CA ALA A 202 -20.94 -59.46 -25.13
C ALA A 202 -19.72 -59.50 -24.16
N ILE A 203 -19.49 -58.43 -23.39
CA ILE A 203 -18.37 -58.30 -22.48
C ILE A 203 -18.92 -57.91 -21.11
N ASP A 204 -18.45 -58.57 -20.06
CA ASP A 204 -18.69 -58.13 -18.69
C ASP A 204 -17.76 -56.94 -18.38
N ILE A 205 -18.29 -55.72 -18.43
CA ILE A 205 -17.53 -54.46 -18.24
C ILE A 205 -17.74 -53.89 -16.83
N GLU A 206 -18.49 -54.57 -15.96
CA GLU A 206 -18.77 -54.10 -14.60
C GLU A 206 -17.50 -53.86 -13.78
N GLU A 207 -16.43 -54.63 -14.04
CA GLU A 207 -15.13 -54.51 -13.36
C GLU A 207 -14.33 -53.26 -13.74
N ILE A 208 -14.57 -52.70 -14.93
CA ILE A 208 -13.83 -51.52 -15.45
C ILE A 208 -14.73 -50.30 -15.64
N LYS A 209 -16.02 -50.37 -15.29
CA LYS A 209 -17.01 -49.31 -15.53
C LYS A 209 -16.61 -47.93 -14.97
N ASP A 210 -15.88 -47.92 -13.86
CA ASP A 210 -15.43 -46.71 -13.16
C ASP A 210 -14.00 -46.30 -13.55
N ASP A 211 -13.32 -47.08 -14.41
CA ASP A 211 -12.00 -46.73 -14.94
C ASP A 211 -12.14 -45.69 -16.07
N TYR A 212 -11.16 -44.80 -16.16
CA TYR A 212 -11.08 -43.81 -17.24
C TYR A 212 -10.65 -44.46 -18.57
N ILE A 213 -11.24 -43.98 -19.66
CA ILE A 213 -10.80 -44.33 -21.01
C ILE A 213 -9.62 -43.42 -21.38
N MET A 214 -8.48 -44.01 -21.72
CA MET A 214 -7.35 -43.26 -22.25
C MET A 214 -7.75 -42.65 -23.61
N LYS A 215 -7.70 -41.32 -23.74
CA LYS A 215 -7.95 -40.65 -25.02
C LYS A 215 -6.92 -41.12 -26.05
N HIS A 216 -7.37 -41.94 -26.99
CA HIS A 216 -6.60 -42.36 -28.16
C HIS A 216 -7.03 -41.49 -29.35
N PRO A 217 -6.12 -41.09 -30.26
CA PRO A 217 -6.47 -40.26 -31.42
C PRO A 217 -7.61 -40.83 -32.30
N GLN A 218 -7.79 -42.15 -32.27
CA GLN A 218 -8.86 -42.84 -33.00
C GLN A 218 -10.27 -42.66 -32.38
N PHE A 219 -10.36 -42.08 -31.18
CA PHE A 219 -11.59 -41.88 -30.41
C PHE A 219 -12.00 -40.40 -30.29
N ASP A 220 -11.26 -39.48 -30.91
CA ASP A 220 -11.50 -38.02 -30.83
C ASP A 220 -12.87 -37.59 -31.39
N ASN A 221 -13.54 -38.45 -32.17
CA ASN A 221 -14.85 -38.17 -32.77
C ASN A 221 -16.04 -38.54 -31.88
N ILE A 222 -15.84 -39.21 -30.74
CA ILE A 222 -16.94 -39.60 -29.84
C ILE A 222 -17.31 -38.41 -28.96
N GLN A 223 -18.28 -37.59 -29.39
CA GLN A 223 -18.87 -36.53 -28.58
C GLN A 223 -20.08 -37.08 -27.81
N THR A 224 -20.01 -37.13 -26.48
CA THR A 224 -21.13 -37.47 -25.61
C THR A 224 -21.97 -36.22 -25.29
N LYS A 225 -23.25 -36.43 -24.94
CA LYS A 225 -24.26 -35.38 -24.68
C LYS A 225 -23.89 -34.39 -23.58
N ASP A 226 -23.05 -34.81 -22.65
CA ASP A 226 -22.48 -33.94 -21.63
C ASP A 226 -21.11 -33.45 -22.11
N LYS A 227 -20.93 -32.13 -22.13
CA LYS A 227 -19.65 -31.44 -22.39
C LYS A 227 -18.63 -31.72 -21.27
N ILE A 228 -18.36 -32.99 -21.00
CA ILE A 228 -17.55 -33.46 -19.90
C ILE A 228 -16.39 -34.23 -20.52
N ALA A 229 -15.21 -33.66 -20.32
CA ALA A 229 -13.88 -34.18 -20.62
C ALA A 229 -13.59 -35.65 -20.25
N PHE A 230 -14.41 -36.20 -19.34
CA PHE A 230 -14.21 -37.44 -18.63
C PHE A 230 -15.13 -38.49 -19.24
N ILE A 231 -14.57 -39.37 -20.07
CA ILE A 231 -15.31 -40.55 -20.54
C ILE A 231 -14.85 -41.72 -19.68
N CYS A 232 -15.69 -42.13 -18.74
CA CYS A 232 -15.56 -43.41 -18.06
C CYS A 232 -16.20 -44.49 -18.94
N TRP A 233 -15.81 -45.74 -18.72
CA TRP A 233 -16.46 -46.86 -19.42
C TRP A 233 -17.98 -46.86 -19.22
N ARG A 234 -18.47 -46.46 -18.02
CA ARG A 234 -19.92 -46.27 -17.73
C ARG A 234 -20.65 -45.40 -18.75
N ASP A 235 -19.99 -44.38 -19.30
CA ASP A 235 -20.63 -43.40 -20.19
C ASP A 235 -20.82 -43.95 -21.61
N VAL A 236 -20.10 -45.01 -21.97
CA VAL A 236 -20.15 -45.64 -23.31
C VAL A 236 -20.75 -47.05 -23.31
N ILE A 237 -20.81 -47.73 -22.17
CA ILE A 237 -21.28 -49.13 -22.06
C ILE A 237 -22.71 -49.32 -22.56
N ASN A 238 -23.58 -48.31 -22.51
CA ASN A 238 -24.99 -48.44 -22.88
C ASN A 238 -25.31 -47.99 -24.32
N ILE A 239 -24.30 -47.64 -25.12
CA ILE A 239 -24.51 -47.15 -26.48
C ILE A 239 -24.92 -48.30 -27.41
N SER A 240 -26.08 -48.17 -28.06
CA SER A 240 -26.50 -49.02 -29.18
C SER A 240 -26.37 -48.28 -30.52
N GLU A 241 -26.05 -49.00 -31.59
CA GLU A 241 -25.96 -48.43 -32.94
C GLU A 241 -27.30 -47.88 -33.41
N LYS A 242 -28.39 -48.60 -33.10
CA LYS A 242 -29.74 -48.23 -33.50
C LYS A 242 -30.18 -46.94 -32.82
N ALA A 243 -29.93 -46.78 -31.51
CA ALA A 243 -30.23 -45.55 -30.80
C ALA A 243 -29.44 -44.35 -31.37
N LEU A 244 -28.14 -44.51 -31.63
CA LEU A 244 -27.31 -43.45 -32.22
C LEU A 244 -27.85 -42.96 -33.57
N ILE A 245 -28.22 -43.89 -34.46
CA ILE A 245 -28.73 -43.56 -35.80
C ILE A 245 -30.13 -42.94 -35.72
N ILE A 246 -31.01 -43.42 -34.83
CA ILE A 246 -32.35 -42.83 -34.64
C ILE A 246 -32.24 -41.39 -34.09
N GLU A 247 -31.33 -41.18 -33.14
CA GLU A 247 -31.20 -39.90 -32.44
C GLU A 247 -30.51 -38.82 -33.29
N HIS A 248 -29.49 -39.19 -34.07
CA HIS A 248 -28.64 -38.24 -34.79
C HIS A 248 -28.73 -38.35 -36.33
N GLY A 249 -29.52 -39.29 -36.84
CA GLY A 249 -29.67 -39.54 -38.28
C GLY A 249 -28.59 -40.41 -38.89
N PHE A 250 -28.87 -40.99 -40.06
CA PHE A 250 -27.92 -41.79 -40.82
C PHE A 250 -26.97 -40.91 -41.63
N SER A 251 -25.74 -40.76 -41.16
CA SER A 251 -24.69 -39.96 -41.82
C SER A 251 -23.32 -40.61 -41.68
N LEU A 252 -22.37 -40.21 -42.54
CA LEU A 252 -21.00 -40.72 -42.48
C LEU A 252 -20.33 -40.42 -41.12
N ASN A 253 -20.58 -39.24 -40.54
CA ASN A 253 -20.07 -38.89 -39.21
C ASN A 253 -20.57 -39.87 -38.13
N ILE A 254 -21.88 -40.19 -38.11
CA ILE A 254 -22.43 -41.15 -37.14
C ILE A 254 -21.89 -42.56 -37.37
N LEU A 255 -21.71 -42.98 -38.62
CA LEU A 255 -21.09 -44.27 -38.95
C LEU A 255 -19.61 -44.33 -38.48
N LYS A 256 -18.85 -43.24 -38.62
CA LYS A 256 -17.49 -43.11 -38.09
C LYS A 256 -17.48 -43.20 -36.55
N ILE A 257 -18.44 -42.58 -35.87
CA ILE A 257 -18.60 -42.71 -34.40
C ILE A 257 -18.86 -44.16 -34.00
N ILE A 258 -19.80 -44.83 -34.68
CA ILE A 258 -20.09 -46.25 -34.42
C ILE A 258 -18.83 -47.10 -34.61
N TYR A 259 -18.06 -46.87 -35.68
CA TYR A 259 -16.80 -47.55 -35.92
C TYR A 259 -15.77 -47.32 -34.80
N SER A 260 -15.60 -46.06 -34.35
CA SER A 260 -14.73 -45.73 -33.21
C SER A 260 -15.16 -46.45 -31.93
N ILE A 261 -16.47 -46.61 -31.67
CA ILE A 261 -16.98 -47.32 -30.49
C ILE A 261 -16.72 -48.83 -30.58
N TRP A 262 -16.75 -49.42 -31.78
CA TRP A 262 -16.33 -50.82 -31.99
C TRP A 262 -14.84 -51.03 -31.76
N ILE A 263 -13.99 -50.10 -32.19
CA ILE A 263 -12.56 -50.14 -31.86
C ILE A 263 -12.38 -50.02 -30.34
N LEU A 264 -13.13 -49.12 -29.70
CA LEU A 264 -13.11 -48.91 -28.26
C LEU A 264 -13.53 -50.18 -27.49
N LYS A 265 -14.51 -50.93 -27.99
CA LYS A 265 -14.89 -52.25 -27.46
C LYS A 265 -13.71 -53.23 -27.43
N ASN A 266 -12.96 -53.33 -28.52
CA ASN A 266 -11.80 -54.21 -28.59
C ASN A 266 -10.68 -53.77 -27.62
N TYR A 267 -10.50 -52.46 -27.46
CA TYR A 267 -9.63 -51.91 -26.45
C TYR A 267 -10.09 -52.26 -25.03
N ALA A 268 -11.40 -52.21 -24.75
CA ALA A 268 -11.99 -52.62 -23.46
C ALA A 268 -11.65 -54.08 -23.11
N ILE A 269 -11.77 -54.98 -24.09
CA ILE A 269 -11.43 -56.41 -23.92
C ILE A 269 -9.94 -56.56 -23.57
N LYS A 270 -9.08 -55.91 -24.34
CA LYS A 270 -7.62 -55.95 -24.11
C LYS A 270 -7.28 -55.40 -22.73
N PHE A 271 -7.85 -54.25 -22.35
CA PHE A 271 -7.64 -53.60 -21.07
C PHE A 271 -8.11 -54.48 -19.90
N LYS A 272 -9.31 -55.08 -19.99
CA LYS A 272 -9.79 -56.04 -18.98
C LYS A 272 -8.84 -57.23 -18.81
N ASN A 273 -8.34 -57.78 -19.92
CA ASN A 273 -7.38 -58.89 -19.88
C ASN A 273 -6.06 -58.47 -19.22
N GLU A 274 -5.54 -57.28 -19.52
CA GLU A 274 -4.32 -56.76 -18.89
C GLU A 274 -4.51 -56.57 -17.36
N LEU A 275 -5.67 -56.05 -16.94
CA LEU A 275 -6.00 -55.87 -15.52
C LEU A 275 -6.09 -57.19 -14.74
N SER A 276 -6.48 -58.29 -15.39
CA SER A 276 -6.56 -59.60 -14.73
C SER A 276 -5.22 -60.10 -14.17
N THR A 277 -4.10 -59.55 -14.66
CA THR A 277 -2.73 -59.84 -14.19
C THR A 277 -2.19 -58.84 -13.17
N GLY A 278 -2.96 -57.78 -12.89
CA GLY A 278 -2.61 -56.69 -11.99
C GLY A 278 -3.20 -56.82 -10.59
N ILE A 279 -3.20 -55.70 -9.85
CA ILE A 279 -3.75 -55.67 -8.49
C ILE A 279 -5.28 -55.66 -8.52
N SER A 280 -5.89 -56.42 -7.62
CA SER A 280 -7.34 -56.52 -7.50
C SER A 280 -8.02 -55.18 -7.24
N SER A 281 -9.18 -54.96 -7.87
CA SER A 281 -9.94 -53.69 -7.80
C SER A 281 -10.25 -53.22 -6.38
N TYR A 282 -10.60 -54.12 -5.46
CA TYR A 282 -10.96 -53.76 -4.09
C TYR A 282 -9.79 -53.16 -3.28
N LEU A 283 -8.53 -53.43 -3.65
CA LEU A 283 -7.37 -52.85 -2.97
C LEU A 283 -7.12 -51.39 -3.37
N TYR A 284 -7.68 -50.94 -4.48
CA TYR A 284 -7.61 -49.53 -4.89
C TYR A 284 -8.41 -48.60 -3.98
N SER A 285 -9.21 -49.09 -3.02
CA SER A 285 -9.89 -48.21 -2.05
C SER A 285 -8.95 -47.59 -1.01
N ASP A 286 -7.69 -48.01 -0.94
CA ASP A 286 -6.70 -47.56 0.04
C ASP A 286 -5.29 -47.59 -0.56
N PHE A 287 -4.68 -46.41 -0.70
CA PHE A 287 -3.35 -46.26 -1.31
C PHE A 287 -2.26 -47.09 -0.61
N SER A 288 -2.23 -47.10 0.72
CA SER A 288 -1.19 -47.80 1.46
C SER A 288 -1.34 -49.32 1.28
N LYS A 289 -2.57 -49.84 1.23
CA LYS A 289 -2.83 -51.27 0.95
C LYS A 289 -2.49 -51.63 -0.50
N LEU A 290 -2.86 -50.78 -1.45
CA LEU A 290 -2.52 -50.94 -2.87
C LEU A 290 -1.01 -51.11 -3.07
N ILE A 291 -0.21 -50.17 -2.52
CA ILE A 291 1.24 -50.19 -2.68
C ILE A 291 1.88 -51.33 -1.85
N HIS A 292 1.35 -51.62 -0.67
CA HIS A 292 1.82 -52.76 0.12
C HIS A 292 1.64 -54.08 -0.63
N ASP A 293 0.47 -54.32 -1.23
CA ASP A 293 0.20 -55.51 -2.04
C ASP A 293 1.12 -55.58 -3.26
N PHE A 294 1.32 -54.46 -3.96
CA PHE A 294 2.28 -54.36 -5.06
C PHE A 294 3.68 -54.80 -4.64
N PHE A 295 4.20 -54.26 -3.53
CA PHE A 295 5.52 -54.62 -3.01
C PHE A 295 5.57 -56.08 -2.55
N GLN A 296 4.54 -56.56 -1.87
CA GLN A 296 4.47 -57.94 -1.38
C GLN A 296 4.47 -58.96 -2.52
N ASN A 297 3.79 -58.66 -3.63
CA ASN A 297 3.76 -59.49 -4.84
C ASN A 297 5.12 -59.55 -5.58
N ILE A 298 6.09 -58.73 -5.19
CA ILE A 298 7.44 -58.66 -5.79
C ILE A 298 8.50 -59.19 -4.83
N THR A 299 8.41 -58.82 -3.55
CA THR A 299 9.40 -59.23 -2.54
C THR A 299 9.17 -60.65 -2.04
N HIS A 300 7.90 -61.10 -2.03
CA HIS A 300 7.40 -62.30 -1.35
C HIS A 300 7.86 -62.40 0.12
N ASN A 301 8.10 -61.26 0.77
CA ASN A 301 8.64 -61.20 2.13
C ASN A 301 8.24 -59.89 2.83
N GLU A 302 7.48 -60.03 3.93
CA GLU A 302 6.88 -58.91 4.65
C GLU A 302 7.91 -57.91 5.18
N ARG A 303 9.04 -58.37 5.72
CA ARG A 303 10.10 -57.49 6.24
C ARG A 303 10.75 -56.66 5.14
N LYS A 304 10.93 -57.21 3.93
CA LYS A 304 11.46 -56.47 2.78
C LYS A 304 10.43 -55.47 2.24
N THR A 305 9.16 -55.86 2.22
CA THR A 305 8.04 -54.96 1.86
C THR A 305 7.97 -53.77 2.82
N LEU A 306 8.17 -53.99 4.12
CA LEU A 306 8.24 -52.93 5.12
C LEU A 306 9.42 -51.97 4.86
N ILE A 307 10.61 -52.50 4.58
CA ILE A 307 11.79 -51.69 4.22
C ILE A 307 11.51 -50.82 2.98
N LEU A 308 10.91 -51.38 1.93
CA LEU A 308 10.52 -50.61 0.74
C LEU A 308 9.45 -49.56 1.07
N SER A 309 8.48 -49.90 1.91
CA SER A 309 7.41 -48.98 2.33
C SER A 309 7.97 -47.75 3.07
N PHE A 310 8.98 -47.92 3.93
CA PHE A 310 9.70 -46.79 4.54
C PHE A 310 10.55 -45.99 3.54
N ARG A 311 11.22 -46.65 2.59
CA ARG A 311 12.03 -45.98 1.55
C ARG A 311 11.20 -45.16 0.57
N PHE A 312 9.97 -45.60 0.30
CA PHE A 312 9.02 -44.93 -0.59
C PHE A 312 8.08 -43.98 0.16
N GLY A 313 8.22 -43.81 1.48
CA GLY A 313 7.41 -42.89 2.28
C GLY A 313 5.92 -43.27 2.40
N ILE A 314 5.58 -44.56 2.27
CA ILE A 314 4.20 -45.05 2.28
C ILE A 314 3.60 -45.08 3.70
N ILE A 315 4.44 -45.18 4.73
CA ILE A 315 4.02 -45.39 6.12
C ILE A 315 3.75 -44.07 6.84
N ASP A 316 4.76 -43.20 6.94
CA ASP A 316 4.71 -41.95 7.71
C ASP A 316 4.83 -40.70 6.81
N GLY A 317 4.75 -40.90 5.50
CA GLY A 317 4.81 -39.84 4.51
C GLY A 317 6.21 -39.30 4.24
N LYS A 318 7.27 -39.86 4.85
CA LYS A 318 8.66 -39.40 4.72
C LYS A 318 9.54 -40.49 4.14
N ARG A 319 10.50 -40.09 3.31
CA ARG A 319 11.53 -41.01 2.82
C ARG A 319 12.61 -41.20 3.87
N TRP A 320 12.60 -42.37 4.53
CA TRP A 320 13.59 -42.71 5.55
C TRP A 320 14.97 -42.91 4.93
N THR A 321 16.03 -42.50 5.62
CA THR A 321 17.39 -42.78 5.14
C THR A 321 17.74 -44.26 5.32
N LEU A 322 18.76 -44.73 4.60
CA LEU A 322 19.27 -46.10 4.75
C LEU A 322 19.75 -46.37 6.19
N GLU A 323 20.22 -45.34 6.90
CA GLU A 323 20.70 -45.42 8.29
C GLU A 323 19.52 -45.57 9.25
N ASP A 324 18.46 -44.74 9.08
CA ASP A 324 17.28 -44.76 9.95
C ASP A 324 16.57 -46.12 9.89
N ILE A 325 16.41 -46.68 8.69
CA ILE A 325 15.82 -48.02 8.51
C ILE A 325 16.74 -49.09 9.08
N GLY A 326 18.05 -48.95 8.92
CA GLY A 326 19.03 -49.88 9.48
C GLY A 326 18.91 -49.97 11.01
N GLN A 327 18.77 -48.83 11.68
CA GLN A 327 18.56 -48.79 13.12
C GLN A 327 17.20 -49.38 13.52
N HIS A 328 16.12 -49.03 12.83
CA HIS A 328 14.77 -49.53 13.13
C HIS A 328 14.65 -51.05 12.95
N GLU A 329 15.19 -51.57 11.85
CA GLU A 329 15.09 -52.99 11.49
C GLU A 329 16.25 -53.83 12.03
N ASN A 330 17.20 -53.29 12.81
CA ASN A 330 18.43 -53.98 13.24
C ASN A 330 19.21 -54.57 12.05
N LEU A 331 19.44 -53.76 11.01
CA LEU A 331 20.22 -54.09 9.81
C LEU A 331 21.34 -53.07 9.61
N SER A 332 22.43 -53.45 8.91
CA SER A 332 23.41 -52.46 8.48
C SER A 332 22.85 -51.58 7.36
N ARG A 333 23.28 -50.31 7.28
CA ARG A 333 22.98 -49.40 6.16
C ARG A 333 23.21 -50.06 4.80
N GLU A 334 24.32 -50.79 4.66
CA GLU A 334 24.68 -51.50 3.44
C GLU A 334 23.70 -52.63 3.11
N ARG A 335 23.17 -53.32 4.13
CA ARG A 335 22.15 -54.36 3.92
C ARG A 335 20.83 -53.77 3.44
N VAL A 336 20.41 -52.61 3.96
CA VAL A 336 19.23 -51.89 3.47
C VAL A 336 19.41 -51.45 2.02
N ARG A 337 20.58 -50.90 1.67
CA ARG A 337 20.94 -50.51 0.29
C ARG A 337 20.88 -51.69 -0.68
N GLN A 338 21.41 -52.85 -0.28
CA GLN A 338 21.35 -54.08 -1.07
C GLN A 338 19.91 -54.56 -1.31
N ILE A 339 19.05 -54.45 -0.29
CA ILE A 339 17.64 -54.80 -0.42
C ILE A 339 16.95 -53.84 -1.39
N GLU A 340 17.11 -52.52 -1.23
CA GLU A 340 16.53 -51.52 -2.14
C GLU A 340 16.96 -51.78 -3.59
N ASN A 341 18.26 -51.86 -3.86
CA ASN A 341 18.79 -52.08 -5.21
C ASN A 341 18.33 -53.41 -5.82
N LYS A 342 18.21 -54.47 -5.02
CA LYS A 342 17.78 -55.78 -5.51
C LYS A 342 16.35 -55.76 -6.07
N TYR A 343 15.47 -54.98 -5.45
CA TYR A 343 14.05 -54.98 -5.82
C TYR A 343 13.67 -53.78 -6.69
N LEU A 344 14.43 -52.68 -6.70
CA LEU A 344 14.11 -51.49 -7.47
C LEU A 344 13.94 -51.78 -8.97
N ASP A 345 14.86 -52.53 -9.59
CA ASP A 345 14.73 -52.91 -11.01
C ASP A 345 13.46 -53.72 -11.26
N ALA A 346 13.12 -54.65 -10.36
CA ALA A 346 11.91 -55.45 -10.46
C ALA A 346 10.64 -54.60 -10.25
N LEU A 347 10.67 -53.61 -9.35
CA LEU A 347 9.57 -52.67 -9.15
C LEU A 347 9.33 -51.84 -10.42
N VAL A 348 10.39 -51.28 -11.02
CA VAL A 348 10.30 -50.50 -12.27
C VAL A 348 9.68 -51.35 -13.38
N HIS A 349 10.25 -52.53 -13.65
CA HIS A 349 9.78 -53.40 -14.74
C HIS A 349 8.35 -53.91 -14.55
N GLN A 350 7.93 -54.22 -13.32
CA GLN A 350 6.60 -54.76 -13.08
C GLN A 350 5.54 -53.69 -12.84
N SER A 351 5.94 -52.44 -12.56
CA SER A 351 5.01 -51.34 -12.30
C SER A 351 4.12 -51.04 -13.49
N SER A 352 4.63 -51.07 -14.73
CA SER A 352 3.86 -50.73 -15.93
C SER A 352 2.64 -51.64 -16.14
N GLU A 353 2.82 -52.95 -15.90
CA GLU A 353 1.78 -53.96 -16.04
C GLU A 353 0.89 -54.06 -14.80
N ARG A 354 1.49 -54.14 -13.60
CA ARG A 354 0.71 -54.41 -12.36
C ARG A 354 -0.05 -53.20 -11.83
N LEU A 355 0.47 -51.99 -12.08
CA LEU A 355 -0.15 -50.72 -11.69
C LEU A 355 -0.82 -50.02 -12.89
N LYS A 356 -1.20 -50.76 -13.93
CA LYS A 356 -1.79 -50.20 -15.15
C LYS A 356 -2.96 -49.26 -14.88
N ARG A 357 -3.89 -49.65 -14.00
CA ARG A 357 -5.05 -48.83 -13.57
C ARG A 357 -4.61 -47.53 -12.90
N LEU A 358 -3.56 -47.57 -12.07
CA LEU A 358 -2.97 -46.38 -11.47
C LEU A 358 -2.38 -45.45 -12.53
N TRP A 359 -1.58 -45.97 -13.46
CA TRP A 359 -0.95 -45.18 -14.51
C TRP A 359 -1.93 -44.54 -15.48
N VAL A 360 -2.96 -45.27 -15.90
CA VAL A 360 -4.04 -44.71 -16.73
C VAL A 360 -4.70 -43.52 -16.02
N THR A 361 -4.94 -43.64 -14.72
CA THR A 361 -5.55 -42.56 -13.91
C THR A 361 -4.60 -41.37 -13.75
N ILE A 362 -3.32 -41.60 -13.48
CA ILE A 362 -2.31 -40.53 -13.39
C ILE A 362 -2.17 -39.80 -14.72
N ASN A 363 -2.02 -40.53 -15.83
CA ASN A 363 -1.95 -39.95 -17.18
C ASN A 363 -3.20 -39.13 -17.48
N TYR A 364 -4.37 -39.66 -17.12
CA TYR A 364 -5.63 -38.95 -17.30
C TYR A 364 -5.64 -37.61 -16.55
N ILE A 365 -5.30 -37.61 -15.26
CA ILE A 365 -5.27 -36.40 -14.42
C ILE A 365 -4.26 -35.38 -14.99
N ILE A 366 -3.04 -35.79 -15.30
CA ILE A 366 -2.00 -34.86 -15.81
C ILE A 366 -2.40 -34.27 -17.16
N ASN A 367 -2.96 -35.07 -18.06
CA ASN A 367 -3.50 -34.59 -19.34
C ASN A 367 -4.64 -33.57 -19.13
N SER A 368 -5.51 -33.81 -18.14
CA SER A 368 -6.60 -32.89 -17.79
C SER A 368 -6.12 -31.56 -17.19
N PHE A 369 -4.86 -31.49 -16.73
CA PHE A 369 -4.24 -30.28 -16.19
C PHE A 369 -3.32 -29.54 -17.17
N GLY A 370 -3.26 -29.97 -18.44
CA GLY A 370 -2.40 -29.33 -19.45
C GLY A 370 -1.00 -29.94 -19.54
N GLY A 371 -0.78 -31.13 -18.98
CA GLY A 371 0.46 -31.89 -19.10
C GLY A 371 1.41 -31.74 -17.91
N ALA A 372 1.05 -30.95 -16.91
CA ALA A 372 1.79 -30.87 -15.66
C ALA A 372 0.82 -30.65 -14.50
N CYS A 373 1.18 -31.14 -13.30
CA CYS A 373 0.48 -30.75 -12.09
C CYS A 373 1.36 -30.80 -10.84
N SER A 374 0.96 -30.09 -9.78
CA SER A 374 1.64 -30.24 -8.49
C SER A 374 1.36 -31.63 -7.92
N ILE A 375 2.33 -32.16 -7.17
CA ILE A 375 2.18 -33.49 -6.56
C ILE A 375 0.99 -33.56 -5.60
N ASN A 376 0.73 -32.48 -4.84
CA ASN A 376 -0.40 -32.39 -3.94
C ASN A 376 -1.74 -32.44 -4.70
N GLU A 377 -1.89 -31.67 -5.79
CA GLU A 377 -3.10 -31.73 -6.63
C GLU A 377 -3.30 -33.13 -7.22
N LEU A 378 -2.22 -33.81 -7.67
CA LEU A 378 -2.30 -35.19 -8.12
C LEU A 378 -2.77 -36.14 -7.00
N ALA A 379 -2.17 -36.04 -5.81
CA ALA A 379 -2.53 -36.87 -4.66
C ALA A 379 -4.00 -36.68 -4.27
N SER A 380 -4.47 -35.44 -4.26
CA SER A 380 -5.85 -35.06 -3.95
C SER A 380 -6.83 -35.62 -4.98
N GLU A 381 -6.55 -35.49 -6.28
CA GLU A 381 -7.43 -36.02 -7.33
C GLU A 381 -7.44 -37.56 -7.37
N LEU A 382 -6.31 -38.23 -7.11
CA LEU A 382 -6.27 -39.69 -6.96
C LEU A 382 -7.10 -40.16 -5.75
N ALA A 383 -6.93 -39.49 -4.61
CA ALA A 383 -7.68 -39.79 -3.39
C ALA A 383 -9.18 -39.60 -3.59
N LYS A 384 -9.59 -38.54 -4.30
CA LYS A 384 -10.98 -38.27 -4.66
C LYS A 384 -11.54 -39.31 -5.62
N HIS A 385 -10.78 -39.73 -6.63
CA HIS A 385 -11.21 -40.70 -7.63
C HIS A 385 -11.52 -42.07 -7.00
N TRP A 386 -10.60 -42.62 -6.19
CA TRP A 386 -10.82 -43.92 -5.54
C TRP A 386 -11.40 -43.84 -4.12
N LYS A 387 -11.76 -42.64 -3.66
CA LYS A 387 -12.31 -42.36 -2.32
C LYS A 387 -11.41 -42.90 -1.20
N TRP A 388 -10.11 -42.63 -1.32
CA TRP A 388 -9.14 -43.02 -0.30
C TRP A 388 -9.46 -42.36 1.04
N PRO A 389 -9.28 -43.08 2.17
CA PRO A 389 -9.55 -42.54 3.49
C PRO A 389 -8.58 -41.41 3.87
N THR A 390 -7.39 -41.42 3.29
CA THR A 390 -6.32 -40.43 3.51
C THR A 390 -5.68 -40.05 2.19
N ILE A 391 -5.26 -38.79 2.08
CA ILE A 391 -4.49 -38.30 0.93
C ILE A 391 -3.04 -38.76 1.12
N PRO A 392 -2.42 -39.43 0.13
CA PRO A 392 -1.02 -39.82 0.21
C PRO A 392 -0.09 -38.62 0.34
N SER A 393 1.07 -38.81 0.96
CA SER A 393 2.06 -37.73 1.02
C SER A 393 2.68 -37.45 -0.35
N ASP A 394 3.20 -36.25 -0.52
CA ASP A 394 3.92 -35.87 -1.73
C ASP A 394 5.09 -36.82 -2.02
N GLU A 395 5.86 -37.18 -1.00
CA GLU A 395 7.01 -38.08 -1.16
C GLU A 395 6.60 -39.50 -1.61
N ALA A 396 5.43 -39.98 -1.16
CA ALA A 396 4.89 -41.26 -1.58
C ALA A 396 4.51 -41.26 -3.07
N ILE A 397 3.80 -40.22 -3.51
CA ILE A 397 3.44 -40.05 -4.92
C ILE A 397 4.69 -39.87 -5.79
N ILE A 398 5.66 -39.06 -5.36
CA ILE A 398 6.95 -38.88 -6.05
C ILE A 398 7.67 -40.21 -6.22
N SER A 399 7.76 -41.00 -5.15
CA SER A 399 8.47 -42.28 -5.17
C SER A 399 7.79 -43.28 -6.09
N ILE A 400 6.46 -43.37 -6.07
CA ILE A 400 5.70 -44.22 -7.00
C ILE A 400 5.85 -43.73 -8.43
N ALA A 401 5.60 -42.45 -8.71
CA ALA A 401 5.72 -41.87 -10.04
C ALA A 401 7.12 -42.08 -10.65
N SER A 402 8.17 -42.10 -9.82
CA SER A 402 9.54 -42.37 -10.27
C SER A 402 9.80 -43.80 -10.78
N LEU A 403 8.86 -44.73 -10.58
CA LEU A 403 8.91 -46.08 -11.16
C LEU A 403 8.52 -46.11 -12.64
N SER A 404 7.84 -45.06 -13.13
CA SER A 404 7.50 -44.92 -14.55
C SER A 404 8.48 -43.98 -15.26
N SER A 405 8.82 -44.32 -16.50
CA SER A 405 9.64 -43.50 -17.39
C SER A 405 8.87 -42.42 -18.12
N GLU A 406 7.53 -42.44 -18.04
CA GLU A 406 6.65 -41.50 -18.75
C GLU A 406 6.67 -40.09 -18.13
N TYR A 407 7.08 -39.95 -16.86
CA TYR A 407 6.98 -38.70 -16.12
C TYR A 407 8.32 -38.08 -15.75
N ILE A 408 8.34 -36.75 -15.63
CA ILE A 408 9.45 -35.99 -15.05
C ILE A 408 8.97 -35.33 -13.75
N ILE A 409 9.76 -35.46 -12.69
CA ILE A 409 9.50 -34.82 -11.40
C ILE A 409 10.46 -33.66 -11.20
N LEU A 410 9.93 -32.45 -11.07
CA LEU A 410 10.65 -31.24 -10.69
C LEU A 410 10.48 -30.99 -9.18
N HIS A 411 11.53 -30.51 -8.50
CA HIS A 411 11.54 -30.37 -7.04
C HIS A 411 11.69 -28.92 -6.54
N ASP A 412 12.01 -27.96 -7.42
CA ASP A 412 12.30 -26.56 -7.04
C ASP A 412 11.66 -25.64 -8.09
N PRO A 413 10.78 -24.67 -7.74
CA PRO A 413 10.33 -24.28 -6.39
C PRO A 413 9.08 -24.99 -5.83
N ILE A 414 8.42 -25.89 -6.58
CA ILE A 414 7.37 -26.80 -6.07
C ILE A 414 7.60 -28.18 -6.68
N ASN A 415 7.27 -29.23 -5.91
CA ASN A 415 7.20 -30.59 -6.42
C ASN A 415 6.11 -30.70 -7.51
N CYS A 416 6.51 -30.83 -8.77
CA CYS A 416 5.63 -30.88 -9.93
C CYS A 416 5.93 -32.13 -10.76
N ILE A 417 4.89 -32.81 -11.23
CA ILE A 417 4.98 -33.93 -12.17
C ILE A 417 4.56 -33.48 -13.56
N ILE A 418 5.33 -33.89 -14.57
CA ILE A 418 5.18 -33.45 -15.96
C ILE A 418 5.09 -34.66 -16.86
N LEU A 419 4.16 -34.63 -17.81
CA LEU A 419 4.06 -35.55 -18.94
C LEU A 419 4.68 -34.90 -20.19
N PRO A 420 5.94 -35.21 -20.54
CA PRO A 420 6.73 -34.40 -21.49
C PRO A 420 6.23 -34.44 -22.93
N GLU A 421 5.41 -35.42 -23.28
CA GLU A 421 4.80 -35.55 -24.60
C GLU A 421 3.60 -34.60 -24.79
N HIS A 422 3.12 -33.96 -23.72
CA HIS A 422 1.94 -33.12 -23.77
C HIS A 422 2.21 -31.75 -24.42
N ARG A 423 1.48 -31.45 -25.50
CA ARG A 423 1.70 -30.26 -26.35
C ARG A 423 1.54 -28.92 -25.61
N CYS A 424 0.63 -28.83 -24.64
CA CYS A 424 0.35 -27.57 -23.94
C CYS A 424 1.52 -27.08 -23.07
N LEU A 425 2.49 -27.93 -22.74
CA LEU A 425 3.71 -27.55 -22.03
C LEU A 425 4.60 -26.60 -22.83
N TYR A 426 4.44 -26.59 -24.15
CA TYR A 426 5.29 -25.85 -25.10
C TYR A 426 4.54 -24.68 -25.77
N CYS A 427 3.40 -24.26 -25.21
CA CYS A 427 2.56 -23.25 -25.82
C CYS A 427 3.04 -21.82 -25.52
N SER A 428 3.79 -21.22 -26.44
CA SER A 428 4.27 -19.82 -26.32
C SER A 428 3.15 -18.77 -26.25
N LYS A 429 1.94 -19.10 -26.71
CA LYS A 429 0.78 -18.21 -26.64
C LYS A 429 0.28 -18.01 -25.21
N ILE A 430 0.30 -19.05 -24.38
CA ILE A 430 -0.15 -19.00 -22.98
C ILE A 430 0.80 -18.19 -22.13
N GLU A 431 2.11 -18.35 -22.33
CA GLU A 431 3.13 -17.58 -21.62
C GLU A 431 2.98 -16.07 -21.87
N ASN A 432 2.84 -15.67 -23.13
CA ASN A 432 2.62 -14.27 -23.50
C ASN A 432 1.30 -13.70 -22.95
N LEU A 433 0.27 -14.54 -22.83
CA LEU A 433 -0.99 -14.17 -22.21
C LEU A 433 -0.81 -13.88 -20.72
N LEU A 434 -0.05 -14.72 -20.00
CA LEU A 434 0.24 -14.53 -18.58
C LEU A 434 1.07 -13.27 -18.32
N ILE A 435 2.05 -12.95 -19.17
CA ILE A 435 2.80 -11.67 -19.11
C ILE A 435 1.83 -10.50 -19.10
N LYS A 436 0.99 -10.41 -20.13
CA LYS A 436 0.02 -9.33 -20.26
C LYS A 436 -0.98 -9.33 -19.13
N ALA A 437 -1.38 -10.50 -18.64
CA ALA A 437 -2.31 -10.60 -17.53
C ALA A 437 -1.72 -10.03 -16.24
N ILE A 438 -0.43 -10.27 -15.95
CA ILE A 438 0.29 -9.72 -14.79
C ILE A 438 0.48 -8.20 -14.95
N GLU A 439 0.92 -7.74 -16.13
CA GLU A 439 1.13 -6.30 -16.41
C GLU A 439 -0.15 -5.47 -16.30
N ASN A 440 -1.31 -6.08 -16.58
CA ASN A 440 -2.60 -5.42 -16.45
C ASN A 440 -3.13 -5.37 -15.00
N GLN A 441 -2.46 -6.02 -14.04
CA GLN A 441 -2.86 -5.95 -12.63
C GLN A 441 -2.30 -4.68 -11.97
N PRO A 442 -3.14 -3.88 -11.28
CA PRO A 442 -2.70 -2.62 -10.68
C PRO A 442 -1.69 -2.80 -9.54
N ASP A 443 -1.71 -3.96 -8.87
CA ASP A 443 -0.76 -4.36 -7.84
C ASP A 443 0.36 -5.27 -8.35
N GLY A 444 0.34 -5.59 -9.66
CA GLY A 444 1.29 -6.50 -10.30
C GLY A 444 1.24 -7.94 -9.80
N MET A 445 0.12 -8.36 -9.19
CA MET A 445 -0.09 -9.71 -8.65
C MET A 445 -1.26 -10.41 -9.36
N LEU A 446 -1.03 -11.61 -9.89
CA LEU A 446 -2.04 -12.42 -10.56
C LEU A 446 -2.26 -13.74 -9.79
N LEU A 447 -3.41 -13.87 -9.14
CA LEU A 447 -3.78 -15.09 -8.42
C LEU A 447 -3.87 -16.29 -9.37
N TYR A 448 -3.55 -17.50 -8.90
CA TYR A 448 -3.63 -18.70 -9.76
C TYR A 448 -5.05 -18.96 -10.30
N GLU A 449 -6.10 -18.62 -9.54
CA GLU A 449 -7.49 -18.72 -9.99
C GLU A 449 -7.77 -17.78 -11.19
N ASP A 450 -7.20 -16.58 -11.16
CA ASP A 450 -7.32 -15.60 -12.23
C ASP A 450 -6.53 -16.01 -13.46
N ALA A 451 -5.29 -16.48 -13.25
CA ALA A 451 -4.46 -17.06 -14.30
C ALA A 451 -5.20 -18.21 -15.00
N ASN A 452 -5.80 -19.12 -14.22
CA ASN A 452 -6.63 -20.22 -14.73
C ASN A 452 -7.77 -19.73 -15.62
N ARG A 453 -8.56 -18.76 -15.12
CA ARG A 453 -9.71 -18.21 -15.84
C ARG A 453 -9.31 -17.51 -17.14
N VAL A 454 -8.19 -16.78 -17.14
CA VAL A 454 -7.64 -16.12 -18.33
C VAL A 454 -7.18 -17.15 -19.36
N MET A 455 -6.48 -18.20 -18.92
CA MET A 455 -6.02 -19.28 -19.79
C MET A 455 -7.17 -20.10 -20.38
N GLN A 456 -8.19 -20.43 -19.59
CA GLN A 456 -9.38 -21.15 -20.07
C GLN A 456 -10.09 -20.40 -21.19
N LYS A 457 -10.39 -19.10 -20.98
CA LYS A 457 -11.04 -18.26 -22.00
C LYS A 457 -10.22 -18.19 -23.29
N PHE A 458 -8.91 -18.08 -23.18
CA PHE A 458 -8.03 -18.00 -24.35
C PHE A 458 -7.95 -19.34 -25.11
N CYS A 459 -7.80 -20.45 -24.39
CA CYS A 459 -7.63 -21.78 -24.98
C CYS A 459 -8.92 -22.34 -25.58
N GLN A 460 -10.10 -21.96 -25.10
CA GLN A 460 -11.41 -22.35 -25.66
C GLN A 460 -11.58 -21.98 -27.14
N HIS A 461 -10.85 -20.96 -27.62
CA HIS A 461 -10.96 -20.46 -29.00
C HIS A 461 -9.82 -20.94 -29.91
N LEU A 462 -8.92 -21.80 -29.42
CA LEU A 462 -7.79 -22.29 -30.19
C LEU A 462 -8.04 -23.67 -30.82
N PRO A 463 -7.49 -23.93 -32.03
CA PRO A 463 -7.64 -25.22 -32.72
C PRO A 463 -6.82 -26.36 -32.08
N CYS A 464 -6.06 -26.09 -31.02
CA CYS A 464 -5.49 -27.14 -30.18
C CYS A 464 -6.62 -27.79 -29.37
N LYS A 465 -7.40 -28.67 -30.02
CA LYS A 465 -8.52 -29.39 -29.43
C LYS A 465 -8.06 -30.19 -28.22
N ASN A 466 -8.19 -29.59 -27.05
CA ASN A 466 -8.33 -30.31 -25.80
C ASN A 466 -9.54 -29.67 -25.11
N GLU A 467 -10.73 -29.94 -25.67
CA GLU A 467 -12.05 -29.47 -25.21
C GLU A 467 -12.36 -29.87 -23.75
N SER A 468 -11.44 -30.62 -23.13
CA SER A 468 -11.48 -31.20 -21.79
C SER A 468 -10.78 -30.42 -20.67
N LEU A 469 -10.07 -29.32 -20.95
CA LEU A 469 -9.30 -28.59 -19.94
C LEU A 469 -10.22 -27.68 -19.11
N ILE A 470 -10.79 -28.23 -18.04
CA ILE A 470 -11.75 -27.52 -17.17
C ILE A 470 -11.03 -26.64 -16.14
N ASN A 471 -9.85 -27.04 -15.65
CA ASN A 471 -9.00 -26.26 -14.76
C ASN A 471 -7.53 -26.65 -15.00
N TYR A 472 -6.63 -25.69 -15.14
CA TYR A 472 -5.19 -25.98 -15.14
C TYR A 472 -4.70 -26.07 -13.70
N SER A 473 -3.73 -26.96 -13.48
CA SER A 473 -3.07 -27.07 -12.18
C SER A 473 -2.18 -25.84 -11.91
N ASN A 474 -2.04 -25.46 -10.64
CA ASN A 474 -1.06 -24.44 -10.22
C ASN A 474 0.38 -24.87 -10.59
N GLY A 475 0.66 -26.17 -10.55
CA GLY A 475 1.92 -26.75 -11.02
C GLY A 475 2.16 -26.54 -12.51
N TYR A 476 1.12 -26.61 -13.35
CA TYR A 476 1.24 -26.27 -14.78
C TYR A 476 1.49 -24.78 -15.00
N ILE A 477 0.74 -23.92 -14.32
CA ILE A 477 0.88 -22.46 -14.45
C ILE A 477 2.29 -22.03 -14.06
N ARG A 478 2.81 -22.56 -12.94
CA ARG A 478 4.19 -22.32 -12.51
C ARG A 478 5.22 -22.86 -13.49
N PHE A 479 4.98 -24.04 -14.06
CA PHE A 479 5.88 -24.63 -15.05
C PHE A 479 6.00 -23.74 -16.30
N ILE A 480 4.89 -23.20 -16.81
CA ILE A 480 4.92 -22.28 -17.95
C ILE A 480 5.51 -20.92 -17.54
N ALA A 481 5.18 -20.44 -16.35
CA ALA A 481 5.65 -19.17 -15.82
C ALA A 481 7.01 -19.30 -15.09
N ASN A 482 7.89 -20.21 -15.51
CA ASN A 482 9.16 -20.48 -14.82
C ASN A 482 10.12 -19.26 -14.80
N ASP A 483 9.99 -18.35 -15.76
CA ASP A 483 10.78 -17.10 -15.80
C ASP A 483 10.19 -16.00 -14.88
N PHE A 484 9.02 -16.22 -14.27
CA PHE A 484 8.34 -15.26 -13.40
C PHE A 484 8.63 -15.51 -11.92
N LYS A 485 8.39 -14.48 -11.13
CA LYS A 485 8.38 -14.60 -9.68
C LYS A 485 7.01 -15.13 -9.23
N ALA A 486 6.99 -16.15 -8.38
CA ALA A 486 5.78 -16.81 -7.95
C ALA A 486 5.90 -17.33 -6.51
N ASP A 487 4.81 -17.32 -5.76
CA ASP A 487 4.67 -18.02 -4.48
C ASP A 487 3.57 -19.11 -4.59
N ASP A 488 3.01 -19.55 -3.47
CA ASP A 488 1.95 -20.57 -3.43
C ASP A 488 0.57 -20.01 -3.79
N ILE A 489 0.43 -18.68 -3.90
CA ILE A 489 -0.85 -17.97 -4.05
C ILE A 489 -0.96 -17.33 -5.44
N ALA A 490 0.13 -16.75 -5.95
CA ALA A 490 0.10 -15.91 -7.15
C ALA A 490 1.40 -15.90 -7.95
N LEU A 491 1.27 -15.40 -9.18
CA LEU A 491 2.37 -14.91 -10.01
C LEU A 491 2.54 -13.39 -9.78
N TYR A 492 3.79 -12.92 -9.81
CA TYR A 492 4.15 -11.52 -9.55
C TYR A 492 4.98 -10.93 -10.67
N SER A 493 4.76 -9.65 -10.92
CA SER A 493 5.74 -8.80 -11.59
C SER A 493 7.01 -8.69 -10.74
N GLU A 494 8.14 -8.31 -11.36
CA GLU A 494 9.38 -8.02 -10.62
C GLU A 494 9.16 -6.97 -9.53
N TYR A 495 8.34 -5.96 -9.81
CA TYR A 495 7.97 -4.91 -8.86
C TYR A 495 7.19 -5.44 -7.66
N ALA A 496 6.10 -6.17 -7.91
CA ALA A 496 5.24 -6.69 -6.85
C ALA A 496 5.98 -7.68 -5.96
N TRP A 497 6.85 -8.49 -6.57
CA TRP A 497 7.75 -9.37 -5.85
C TRP A 497 8.72 -8.60 -4.96
N ALA A 498 9.32 -7.51 -5.48
CA ALA A 498 10.25 -6.69 -4.71
C ALA A 498 9.56 -6.05 -3.50
N LEU A 499 8.33 -5.52 -3.67
CA LEU A 499 7.56 -4.96 -2.55
C LEU A 499 7.39 -5.95 -1.39
N LYS A 500 7.06 -7.20 -1.72
CA LYS A 500 6.73 -8.25 -0.75
C LYS A 500 7.96 -8.92 -0.14
N TYR A 501 8.99 -9.21 -0.94
CA TYR A 501 10.11 -10.09 -0.54
C TYR A 501 11.51 -9.45 -0.61
N GLU A 502 11.68 -8.26 -1.20
CA GLU A 502 13.01 -7.65 -1.33
C GLU A 502 13.57 -7.21 0.03
N LYS A 503 14.74 -7.75 0.38
CA LYS A 503 15.41 -7.44 1.65
C LYS A 503 16.29 -6.18 1.55
N LYS A 504 16.64 -5.74 0.34
CA LYS A 504 17.39 -4.50 0.12
C LYS A 504 16.47 -3.29 0.19
N GLY A 505 16.41 -2.66 1.37
CA GLY A 505 15.56 -1.49 1.62
C GLY A 505 15.77 -0.29 0.69
N THR A 506 16.99 -0.05 0.17
CA THR A 506 17.25 1.06 -0.75
C THR A 506 16.64 0.86 -2.13
N PHE A 507 16.79 -0.33 -2.72
CA PHE A 507 16.21 -0.65 -4.02
C PHE A 507 14.69 -0.53 -3.95
N LEU A 508 14.09 -1.14 -2.93
CA LEU A 508 12.65 -1.06 -2.67
C LEU A 508 12.14 0.39 -2.60
N VAL A 509 12.81 1.22 -1.80
CA VAL A 509 12.45 2.63 -1.63
C VAL A 509 12.53 3.36 -2.97
N GLU A 510 13.61 3.17 -3.72
CA GLU A 510 13.76 3.77 -5.05
C GLU A 510 12.64 3.35 -6.00
N THR A 511 12.33 2.05 -6.08
CA THR A 511 11.28 1.53 -6.96
C THR A 511 9.89 2.03 -6.57
N LEU A 512 9.57 2.12 -5.27
CA LEU A 512 8.30 2.68 -4.81
C LEU A 512 8.10 4.12 -5.32
N PHE A 513 9.09 4.99 -5.07
CA PHE A 513 8.98 6.41 -5.44
C PHE A 513 9.08 6.63 -6.96
N HIS A 514 9.77 5.75 -7.69
CA HIS A 514 9.74 5.74 -9.15
C HIS A 514 8.33 5.49 -9.67
N ASP A 515 7.61 4.51 -9.14
CA ASP A 515 6.31 4.09 -9.69
C ASP A 515 5.14 4.97 -9.24
N VAL A 516 5.17 5.50 -8.01
CA VAL A 516 4.11 6.38 -7.49
C VAL A 516 3.96 7.65 -8.33
N GLY A 517 5.00 8.11 -9.02
CA GLY A 517 4.91 9.20 -10.00
C GLY A 517 4.69 10.61 -9.42
N LYS A 518 4.45 10.74 -8.11
CA LYS A 518 4.13 12.01 -7.43
C LYS A 518 4.93 12.18 -6.13
N PRO A 519 5.05 13.41 -5.58
CA PRO A 519 5.63 13.60 -4.26
C PRO A 519 4.85 12.85 -3.19
N LEU A 520 5.55 12.10 -2.35
CA LEU A 520 4.94 11.25 -1.32
C LEU A 520 5.63 11.51 0.02
N HIS A 521 4.86 11.60 1.10
CA HIS A 521 5.43 11.76 2.43
C HIS A 521 6.07 10.44 2.90
N PHE A 522 7.22 10.49 3.57
CA PHE A 522 7.94 9.27 3.94
C PHE A 522 7.11 8.34 4.86
N LYS A 523 6.18 8.87 5.68
CA LYS A 523 5.26 8.04 6.47
C LYS A 523 4.26 7.30 5.60
N GLU A 524 3.66 7.99 4.63
CA GLU A 524 2.73 7.36 3.68
C GLU A 524 3.45 6.28 2.86
N ALA A 525 4.69 6.56 2.44
CA ALA A 525 5.54 5.59 1.76
C ALA A 525 5.86 4.36 2.62
N LEU A 526 6.12 4.58 3.92
CA LEU A 526 6.34 3.52 4.88
C LEU A 526 5.09 2.66 5.09
N ASP A 527 3.93 3.29 5.22
CA ASP A 527 2.65 2.62 5.38
C ASP A 527 2.36 1.73 4.16
N ILE A 528 2.54 2.25 2.94
CA ILE A 528 2.36 1.48 1.69
C ILE A 528 3.26 0.23 1.65
N ILE A 529 4.52 0.34 2.11
CA ILE A 529 5.45 -0.79 2.14
C ILE A 529 5.10 -1.78 3.24
N ASN A 530 4.75 -1.29 4.44
CA ASN A 530 4.49 -2.13 5.60
C ASN A 530 3.13 -2.84 5.49
N ASP A 531 2.12 -2.25 4.85
CA ASP A 531 0.82 -2.87 4.58
C ASP A 531 0.94 -4.14 3.74
N LYS A 532 1.94 -4.19 2.85
CA LYS A 532 2.20 -5.33 1.97
C LYS A 532 3.15 -6.37 2.58
N ARG A 533 3.58 -6.18 3.83
CA ARG A 533 4.61 -7.01 4.48
C ARG A 533 4.12 -7.72 5.73
N PRO A 534 4.61 -8.94 6.00
CA PRO A 534 4.41 -9.62 7.27
C PRO A 534 4.86 -8.74 8.45
N ILE A 535 4.13 -8.81 9.58
CA ILE A 535 4.38 -7.98 10.78
C ILE A 535 5.84 -8.08 11.28
N ASN A 536 6.46 -9.26 11.16
CA ASN A 536 7.85 -9.52 11.55
C ASN A 536 8.90 -8.92 10.59
N GLU A 537 8.51 -8.47 9.40
CA GLU A 537 9.40 -7.93 8.35
C GLU A 537 9.10 -6.47 7.99
N GLN A 538 8.24 -5.81 8.77
CA GLN A 538 7.94 -4.38 8.63
C GLN A 538 9.14 -3.52 9.01
N PHE A 539 9.34 -2.43 8.28
CA PHE A 539 10.40 -1.47 8.58
C PHE A 539 9.96 -0.49 9.67
N SER A 540 10.91 -0.09 10.51
CA SER A 540 10.74 1.04 11.41
C SER A 540 10.94 2.37 10.67
N GLU A 541 10.33 3.46 11.18
CA GLU A 541 10.52 4.81 10.63
C GLU A 541 12.01 5.19 10.53
N ARG A 542 12.81 4.83 11.55
CA ARG A 542 14.24 5.13 11.57
C ARG A 542 14.99 4.42 10.45
N ASN A 543 14.73 3.13 10.23
CA ASN A 543 15.38 2.37 9.17
C ASN A 543 14.97 2.88 7.79
N PHE A 544 13.68 3.19 7.63
CA PHE A 544 13.13 3.69 6.37
C PHE A 544 13.74 5.02 5.93
N ARG A 545 13.86 5.97 6.86
CA ARG A 545 14.56 7.25 6.60
C ARG A 545 16.02 7.02 6.20
N GLY A 546 16.71 6.10 6.88
CA GLY A 546 18.07 5.72 6.54
C GLY A 546 18.21 5.09 5.15
N TYR A 547 17.17 4.47 4.60
CA TYR A 547 17.15 4.01 3.21
C TYR A 547 16.93 5.17 2.24
N ILE A 548 15.95 6.05 2.49
CA ILE A 548 15.68 7.23 1.65
C ILE A 548 16.94 8.08 1.47
N GLU A 549 17.68 8.35 2.55
CA GLU A 549 18.90 9.17 2.51
C GLU A 549 20.03 8.58 1.64
N ARG A 550 20.01 7.26 1.40
CA ARG A 550 21.02 6.56 0.59
C ARG A 550 20.63 6.43 -0.88
N VAL A 551 19.38 6.72 -1.23
CA VAL A 551 18.92 6.65 -2.62
C VAL A 551 19.22 7.98 -3.30
N GLU A 552 20.21 7.99 -4.19
CA GLU A 552 20.67 9.20 -4.88
C GLU A 552 19.59 9.83 -5.79
N ASN A 553 18.66 9.02 -6.29
CA ASN A 553 17.65 9.45 -7.24
C ASN A 553 16.39 10.03 -6.58
N LEU A 554 16.34 10.09 -5.24
CA LEU A 554 15.25 10.73 -4.51
C LEU A 554 15.60 12.16 -4.11
N LEU A 555 14.72 13.07 -4.51
CA LEU A 555 14.83 14.48 -4.18
C LEU A 555 13.82 14.83 -3.09
N LEU A 556 14.28 15.56 -2.06
CA LEU A 556 13.39 16.17 -1.09
C LEU A 556 12.57 17.25 -1.79
N TRP A 557 11.24 17.14 -1.73
CA TRP A 557 10.31 18.01 -2.46
C TRP A 557 9.54 18.95 -1.54
N ASP A 558 9.25 18.51 -0.32
CA ASP A 558 8.68 19.35 0.75
C ASP A 558 9.03 18.73 2.12
N ARG A 559 8.49 19.25 3.22
CA ARG A 559 8.68 18.77 4.58
C ARG A 559 8.33 17.28 4.70
N GLY A 560 9.37 16.44 4.65
CA GLY A 560 9.23 14.98 4.70
C GLY A 560 8.66 14.36 3.43
N GLN A 561 8.48 15.12 2.35
CA GLN A 561 8.01 14.61 1.07
C GLN A 561 9.18 14.43 0.10
N TYR A 562 9.18 13.30 -0.60
CA TYR A 562 10.21 12.94 -1.57
C TYR A 562 9.59 12.59 -2.92
N ILE A 563 10.35 12.78 -3.99
CA ILE A 563 9.97 12.41 -5.35
C ILE A 563 11.19 11.86 -6.09
N HIS A 564 10.96 10.90 -6.99
CA HIS A 564 12.00 10.36 -7.84
C HIS A 564 12.36 11.32 -8.97
N LYS A 565 13.67 11.47 -9.28
CA LYS A 565 14.18 12.41 -10.29
C LYS A 565 13.53 12.27 -11.67
N ASN A 566 13.20 11.04 -12.08
CA ASN A 566 12.58 10.77 -13.39
C ASN A 566 11.13 11.28 -13.50
N ASN A 567 10.48 11.54 -12.36
CA ASN A 567 9.08 11.96 -12.30
C ASN A 567 8.93 13.49 -12.27
N ILE A 568 10.03 14.21 -12.38
CA ILE A 568 10.06 15.67 -12.35
C ILE A 568 10.36 16.21 -13.74
N ARG A 569 9.56 17.17 -14.18
CA ARG A 569 9.86 17.99 -15.36
C ARG A 569 10.36 19.35 -14.89
N ILE A 570 11.67 19.57 -14.97
CA ILE A 570 12.28 20.83 -14.54
C ILE A 570 12.01 21.92 -15.59
N PRO A 571 11.44 23.08 -15.20
CA PRO A 571 11.22 24.19 -16.12
C PRO A 571 12.55 24.94 -16.33
N PHE A 572 13.42 24.42 -17.21
CA PHE A 572 14.78 24.93 -17.41
C PHE A 572 14.87 26.44 -17.67
N GLU A 573 13.98 27.01 -18.47
CA GLU A 573 13.97 28.45 -18.76
C GLU A 573 13.76 29.30 -17.49
N LEU A 574 12.79 28.93 -16.66
CA LEU A 574 12.47 29.63 -15.42
C LEU A 574 13.60 29.45 -14.40
N ILE A 575 14.13 28.23 -14.25
CA ILE A 575 15.24 27.99 -13.32
C ILE A 575 16.49 28.74 -13.75
N ASN A 576 16.83 28.79 -15.04
CA ASN A 576 17.95 29.57 -15.54
C ASN A 576 17.77 31.07 -15.27
N LYS A 577 16.55 31.61 -15.42
CA LYS A 577 16.24 33.00 -15.06
C LYS A 577 16.51 33.26 -13.57
N ILE A 578 16.09 32.34 -12.70
CA ILE A 578 16.34 32.42 -11.24
C ILE A 578 17.83 32.32 -10.93
N GLU A 579 18.58 31.44 -11.60
CA GLU A 579 20.03 31.32 -11.41
C GLU A 579 20.76 32.61 -11.80
N ILE A 580 20.37 33.27 -12.89
CA ILE A 580 20.94 34.56 -13.31
C ILE A 580 20.68 35.64 -12.25
N ASP A 581 19.45 35.74 -11.74
CA ASP A 581 19.08 36.68 -10.67
C ASP A 581 19.88 36.42 -9.38
N LEU A 582 20.02 35.15 -8.97
CA LEU A 582 20.86 34.76 -7.84
C LEU A 582 22.33 35.18 -8.02
N ILE A 583 22.90 34.94 -9.20
CA ILE A 583 24.29 35.31 -9.51
C ILE A 583 24.45 36.83 -9.48
N GLN A 584 23.50 37.58 -10.04
CA GLN A 584 23.53 39.04 -10.06
C GLN A 584 23.50 39.60 -8.63
N ARG A 585 22.57 39.16 -7.79
CA ARG A 585 22.49 39.61 -6.38
C ARG A 585 23.76 39.27 -5.60
N LEU A 586 24.28 38.05 -5.74
CA LEU A 586 25.51 37.64 -5.07
C LEU A 586 26.76 38.43 -5.52
N SER A 587 26.72 39.06 -6.70
CA SER A 587 27.83 39.90 -7.18
C SER A 587 27.91 41.28 -6.51
N GLU A 588 26.85 41.71 -5.82
CA GLU A 588 26.75 43.00 -5.13
C GLU A 588 27.30 42.96 -3.68
N ASN A 589 28.36 42.19 -3.43
CA ASN A 589 28.93 41.92 -2.09
C ASN A 589 27.97 41.25 -1.09
N ILE A 590 26.91 40.58 -1.56
CA ILE A 590 26.02 39.81 -0.68
C ILE A 590 26.66 38.44 -0.39
N PRO A 591 26.90 38.06 0.88
CA PRO A 591 27.64 36.84 1.20
C PRO A 591 26.85 35.56 0.87
N LEU A 592 25.53 35.58 1.07
CA LEU A 592 24.64 34.46 0.79
C LEU A 592 23.18 34.91 0.66
N ILE A 593 22.37 34.10 0.00
CA ILE A 593 20.95 34.36 -0.23
C ILE A 593 20.13 33.15 0.22
N SER A 594 19.02 33.40 0.89
CA SER A 594 18.02 32.37 1.22
C SER A 594 17.06 32.16 0.04
N ILE A 595 16.91 30.90 -0.37
CA ILE A 595 15.96 30.51 -1.43
C ILE A 595 14.50 30.76 -1.04
N TYR A 596 14.19 30.94 0.24
CA TYR A 596 12.83 31.27 0.68
C TYR A 596 12.33 32.57 0.02
N GLY A 597 13.05 33.68 0.15
CA GLY A 597 12.61 34.96 -0.44
C GLY A 597 12.63 34.94 -1.96
N ILE A 598 13.55 34.19 -2.58
CA ILE A 598 13.57 33.98 -4.03
C ILE A 598 12.33 33.21 -4.49
N PHE A 599 11.93 32.17 -3.75
CA PHE A 599 10.70 31.44 -4.03
C PHE A 599 9.46 32.34 -3.93
N GLU A 600 9.36 33.18 -2.89
CA GLU A 600 8.25 34.14 -2.72
C GLU A 600 8.22 35.14 -3.89
N PHE A 601 9.38 35.60 -4.37
CA PHE A 601 9.45 36.52 -5.50
C PHE A 601 8.95 35.90 -6.82
N TYR A 602 9.28 34.62 -7.09
CA TYR A 602 8.85 33.90 -8.30
C TYR A 602 7.63 32.99 -8.07
N MET A 603 6.85 33.21 -7.00
CA MET A 603 5.85 32.25 -6.53
C MET A 603 4.79 31.92 -7.58
N SER A 604 4.32 32.92 -8.34
CA SER A 604 3.32 32.74 -9.41
C SER A 604 3.83 31.79 -10.49
N ASP A 605 5.02 32.07 -11.01
CA ASP A 605 5.62 31.37 -12.15
C ASP A 605 6.00 29.93 -11.74
N LEU A 606 6.50 29.75 -10.52
CA LEU A 606 6.88 28.44 -9.98
C LEU A 606 5.67 27.54 -9.75
N LYS A 607 4.57 28.09 -9.22
CA LYS A 607 3.32 27.34 -9.02
C LYS A 607 2.72 26.88 -10.35
N GLU A 608 2.75 27.71 -11.40
CA GLU A 608 2.29 27.32 -12.74
C GLU A 608 3.08 26.12 -13.29
N LYS A 609 4.37 26.00 -12.92
CA LYS A 609 5.23 24.88 -13.32
C LYS A 609 5.30 23.74 -12.28
N ASN A 610 4.34 23.66 -11.35
CA ASN A 610 4.26 22.64 -10.29
C ASN A 610 5.43 22.58 -9.29
N ILE A 611 6.17 23.68 -9.10
CA ILE A 611 7.15 23.83 -8.02
C ILE A 611 6.47 24.59 -6.88
N LEU A 612 5.93 23.83 -5.92
CA LEU A 612 5.01 24.37 -4.91
C LEU A 612 5.69 24.78 -3.59
N SER A 613 6.97 24.47 -3.43
CA SER A 613 7.71 24.75 -2.18
C SER A 613 9.11 25.31 -2.45
N PRO A 614 9.69 26.09 -1.51
CA PRO A 614 11.09 26.52 -1.59
C PRO A 614 12.07 25.35 -1.58
N ILE A 615 11.70 24.22 -0.96
CA ILE A 615 12.52 23.00 -0.92
C ILE A 615 12.59 22.37 -2.31
N ALA A 616 11.46 22.29 -3.02
CA ALA A 616 11.41 21.81 -4.39
C ALA A 616 12.27 22.68 -5.33
N LEU A 617 12.18 24.02 -5.21
CA LEU A 617 13.03 24.95 -5.96
C LEU A 617 14.52 24.70 -5.64
N TYR A 618 14.87 24.58 -4.36
CA TYR A 618 16.23 24.30 -3.93
C TYR A 618 16.77 22.99 -4.52
N SER A 619 15.97 21.93 -4.50
CA SER A 619 16.31 20.63 -5.09
C SER A 619 16.49 20.72 -6.61
N CYS A 620 15.66 21.49 -7.32
CA CYS A 620 15.81 21.73 -8.76
C CYS A 620 17.14 22.43 -9.08
N LEU A 621 17.46 23.53 -8.38
CA LEU A 621 18.72 24.27 -8.55
C LEU A 621 19.94 23.38 -8.27
N LYS A 622 19.87 22.59 -7.18
CA LYS A 622 20.94 21.66 -6.81
C LYS A 622 21.15 20.56 -7.85
N LEU A 623 20.07 20.07 -8.47
CA LEU A 623 20.13 19.05 -9.53
C LEU A 623 20.80 19.59 -10.81
N LEU A 624 20.49 20.83 -11.22
CA LEU A 624 21.11 21.47 -12.38
C LEU A 624 22.59 21.82 -12.14
N ASN A 625 22.98 21.99 -10.87
CA ASN A 625 24.37 22.13 -10.42
C ASN A 625 25.17 23.19 -11.20
N ASN A 626 24.66 24.42 -11.23
CA ASN A 626 25.32 25.55 -11.87
C ASN A 626 26.79 25.69 -11.44
N LYS A 627 27.68 26.04 -12.39
CA LYS A 627 29.14 26.14 -12.19
C LYS A 627 29.56 27.34 -11.34
N VAL A 628 28.73 28.38 -11.22
CA VAL A 628 29.03 29.61 -10.46
C VAL A 628 28.46 29.52 -9.04
N LEU A 629 27.26 28.95 -8.90
CA LEU A 629 26.56 28.84 -7.62
C LEU A 629 27.04 27.65 -6.80
N ALA A 630 26.89 27.78 -5.49
CA ALA A 630 27.13 26.76 -4.51
C ALA A 630 25.95 26.64 -3.54
N TYR A 631 25.58 25.40 -3.24
CA TYR A 631 24.39 25.04 -2.47
C TYR A 631 24.82 24.62 -1.06
N LEU A 632 24.54 25.45 -0.05
CA LEU A 632 24.92 25.20 1.35
C LEU A 632 23.91 24.27 2.05
N GLN A 633 23.79 24.35 3.37
CA GLN A 633 22.63 23.77 4.04
C GLN A 633 21.38 24.57 3.65
N TYR A 634 20.29 23.89 3.27
CA TYR A 634 19.01 24.53 2.99
C TYR A 634 18.65 25.52 4.12
N PRO A 635 18.18 26.74 3.80
CA PRO A 635 17.77 27.23 2.48
C PRO A 635 18.82 28.07 1.72
N TYR A 636 20.11 27.98 2.05
CA TYR A 636 21.09 28.99 1.62
C TYR A 636 21.88 28.64 0.35
N VAL A 637 22.14 29.65 -0.47
CA VAL A 637 22.95 29.61 -1.70
C VAL A 637 23.99 30.74 -1.68
N THR A 638 25.19 30.47 -2.18
CA THR A 638 26.30 31.43 -2.29
C THR A 638 27.08 31.19 -3.60
N THR A 639 28.15 31.94 -3.85
CA THR A 639 29.04 31.68 -5.00
C THR A 639 30.09 30.62 -4.66
N ARG A 640 30.58 29.86 -5.64
CA ARG A 640 31.66 28.88 -5.42
C ARG A 640 32.96 29.48 -4.90
N LYS A 641 33.21 30.77 -5.17
CA LYS A 641 34.38 31.50 -4.66
C LYS A 641 34.31 31.70 -3.14
N SER A 642 33.11 31.88 -2.60
CA SER A 642 32.85 32.18 -1.19
C SER A 642 32.45 30.97 -0.35
N VAL A 643 32.42 29.74 -0.90
CA VAL A 643 31.99 28.52 -0.18
C VAL A 643 32.79 28.25 1.09
N ASN A 644 34.10 28.50 1.06
CA ASN A 644 34.98 28.27 2.21
C ASN A 644 34.92 29.40 3.24
N GLN A 645 34.26 30.52 2.91
CA GLN A 645 34.02 31.67 3.77
C GLN A 645 32.58 31.61 4.29
N ARG A 646 32.20 30.51 4.95
CA ARG A 646 30.82 30.33 5.43
C ARG A 646 30.47 31.40 6.47
N VAL A 647 29.85 32.50 6.03
CA VAL A 647 29.40 33.60 6.89
C VAL A 647 27.98 33.29 7.42
N PRO A 648 27.79 33.09 8.74
CA PRO A 648 26.44 32.96 9.31
C PRO A 648 25.62 34.24 9.11
N ILE A 649 24.29 34.13 8.99
CA ILE A 649 23.39 35.29 8.84
C ILE A 649 23.64 36.39 9.90
N PRO A 650 23.84 36.08 11.21
CA PRO A 650 24.14 37.13 12.19
C PRO A 650 25.44 37.91 11.92
N ILE A 651 26.45 37.26 11.33
CA ILE A 651 27.71 37.92 10.95
C ILE A 651 27.50 38.78 9.71
N ALA A 652 26.73 38.32 8.72
CA ALA A 652 26.38 39.15 7.56
C ALA A 652 25.59 40.41 7.97
N LEU A 653 24.74 40.31 8.99
CA LEU A 653 24.02 41.46 9.55
C LEU A 653 24.93 42.40 10.33
N GLU A 654 25.94 41.88 11.01
CA GLU A 654 26.98 42.67 11.67
C GLU A 654 27.87 43.40 10.67
N GLU A 655 28.30 42.74 9.59
CA GLU A 655 29.06 43.37 8.50
C GLU A 655 28.28 44.52 7.88
N TYR A 656 26.98 44.33 7.60
CA TYR A 656 26.11 45.41 7.15
C TYR A 656 26.08 46.60 8.13
N LEU A 657 26.01 46.34 9.44
CA LEU A 657 26.04 47.40 10.46
C LEU A 657 27.37 48.15 10.48
N ILE A 658 28.48 47.45 10.29
CA ILE A 658 29.82 48.04 10.20
C ILE A 658 29.90 48.93 8.95
N GLU A 659 29.40 48.47 7.81
CA GLU A 659 29.40 49.22 6.54
C GLU A 659 28.55 50.50 6.58
N GLN A 660 27.45 50.52 7.33
CA GLN A 660 26.61 51.72 7.43
C GLN A 660 27.30 52.87 8.18
N ASP A 661 28.26 52.58 9.06
CA ASP A 661 28.99 53.55 9.90
C ASP A 661 28.11 54.59 10.62
N ARG A 662 26.88 54.20 11.00
CA ARG A 662 25.89 55.07 11.66
C ARG A 662 24.89 54.27 12.49
N ILE A 663 24.01 55.00 13.19
CA ILE A 663 22.83 54.43 13.85
C ILE A 663 21.89 53.84 12.79
N VAL A 664 21.49 52.59 12.99
CA VAL A 664 20.59 51.84 12.12
C VAL A 664 19.29 51.51 12.87
N THR A 665 18.17 51.67 12.19
CA THR A 665 16.85 51.35 12.71
C THR A 665 16.53 49.86 12.59
N PHE A 666 15.58 49.40 13.40
CA PHE A 666 15.04 48.04 13.30
C PHE A 666 14.50 47.73 11.90
N GLU A 667 13.80 48.68 11.28
CA GLU A 667 13.22 48.51 9.95
C GLU A 667 14.29 48.40 8.86
N GLU A 668 15.41 49.13 8.97
CA GLU A 668 16.55 48.98 8.04
C GLU A 668 17.20 47.60 8.14
N LEU A 669 17.46 47.10 9.36
CA LEU A 669 18.00 45.76 9.57
C LEU A 669 17.06 44.67 9.06
N LYS A 670 15.77 44.81 9.35
CA LYS A 670 14.72 43.92 8.87
C LYS A 670 14.71 43.91 7.34
N LYS A 671 14.70 45.08 6.72
CA LYS A 671 14.70 45.23 5.26
C LYS A 671 15.89 44.53 4.62
N TYR A 672 17.10 44.74 5.15
CA TYR A 672 18.29 44.05 4.67
C TYR A 672 18.17 42.52 4.82
N ALA A 673 17.70 42.03 5.96
CA ALA A 673 17.50 40.59 6.17
C ALA A 673 16.45 39.97 5.22
N THR A 674 15.30 40.64 5.02
CA THR A 674 14.17 40.07 4.28
C THR A 674 14.23 40.31 2.78
N GLU A 675 14.71 41.47 2.34
CA GLU A 675 14.75 41.85 0.91
C GLU A 675 16.10 41.53 0.27
N THR A 676 17.22 41.78 0.98
CA THR A 676 18.56 41.54 0.45
C THR A 676 19.00 40.10 0.66
N LEU A 677 19.02 39.63 1.91
CA LEU A 677 19.38 38.24 2.23
C LEU A 677 18.25 37.23 1.97
N CYS A 678 17.04 37.70 1.65
CA CYS A 678 15.86 36.88 1.31
C CYS A 678 15.44 35.91 2.44
N VAL A 679 15.70 36.28 3.70
CA VAL A 679 15.36 35.48 4.88
C VAL A 679 13.90 35.71 5.28
N LYS A 680 13.24 34.65 5.74
CA LYS A 680 11.88 34.76 6.27
C LYS A 680 11.85 35.65 7.52
N GLU A 681 10.93 36.61 7.58
CA GLU A 681 10.79 37.56 8.69
C GLU A 681 10.71 36.87 10.07
N SER A 682 9.86 35.85 10.21
CA SER A 682 9.74 35.12 11.48
C SER A 682 11.06 34.48 11.92
N THR A 683 11.87 34.01 10.98
CA THR A 683 13.18 33.40 11.25
C THR A 683 14.20 34.46 11.64
N PHE A 684 14.18 35.61 10.99
CA PHE A 684 15.00 36.76 11.39
C PHE A 684 14.74 37.17 12.84
N LEU A 685 13.47 37.36 13.20
CA LEU A 685 13.07 37.77 14.56
C LEU A 685 13.46 36.74 15.63
N ALA A 686 13.20 35.46 15.38
CA ALA A 686 13.37 34.41 16.37
C ALA A 686 14.83 33.96 16.53
N ASN A 687 15.60 33.90 15.44
CA ASN A 687 16.87 33.19 15.42
C ASN A 687 18.10 34.08 15.14
N TYR A 688 17.92 35.21 14.45
CA TYR A 688 19.06 35.99 13.96
C TYR A 688 19.22 37.32 14.67
N PHE A 689 18.12 38.07 14.83
CA PHE A 689 18.16 39.43 15.37
C PHE A 689 18.81 39.53 16.77
N SER A 690 18.45 38.63 17.69
CA SER A 690 19.02 38.61 19.05
C SER A 690 20.49 38.16 19.10
N ASN A 691 20.97 37.54 18.02
CA ASN A 691 22.27 36.89 17.95
C ASN A 691 23.25 37.67 17.07
N ILE A 692 22.88 38.86 16.58
CA ILE A 692 23.79 39.76 15.86
C ILE A 692 24.88 40.19 16.84
N PRO A 693 26.16 39.84 16.59
CA PRO A 693 27.23 40.21 17.51
C PRO A 693 27.43 41.72 17.54
N ASN A 694 27.96 42.22 18.65
CA ASN A 694 28.38 43.62 18.81
C ASN A 694 27.29 44.68 18.56
N LEU A 695 26.02 44.26 18.52
CA LEU A 695 24.84 45.11 18.36
C LEU A 695 24.44 45.70 19.71
N LEU A 696 24.45 47.03 19.82
CA LEU A 696 23.99 47.75 20.99
C LEU A 696 22.73 48.54 20.68
N ARG A 697 21.82 48.61 21.64
CA ARG A 697 20.60 49.41 21.53
C ARG A 697 20.85 50.81 22.09
N ILE A 698 20.65 51.84 21.29
CA ILE A 698 20.74 53.24 21.74
C ILE A 698 19.38 53.73 22.22
N ASN A 699 18.31 53.37 21.52
CA ASN A 699 16.97 53.87 21.79
C ASN A 699 15.89 52.83 21.44
N ARG A 700 14.62 53.21 21.45
CA ARG A 700 13.52 52.38 20.95
C ARG A 700 13.64 52.17 19.43
N GLY A 701 14.04 50.96 19.03
CA GLY A 701 14.16 50.58 17.62
C GLY A 701 15.42 51.11 16.92
N GLU A 702 16.37 51.67 17.66
CA GLU A 702 17.64 52.22 17.12
C GLU A 702 18.83 51.47 17.71
N PHE A 703 19.75 51.08 16.83
CA PHE A 703 20.90 50.24 17.14
C PHE A 703 22.18 50.82 16.57
N ILE A 704 23.31 50.45 17.18
CA ILE A 704 24.65 50.86 16.79
C ILE A 704 25.62 49.70 16.97
N HIS A 705 26.69 49.69 16.19
CA HIS A 705 27.80 48.77 16.39
C HIS A 705 28.76 49.27 17.48
N ILE A 706 29.33 48.38 18.30
CA ILE A 706 30.25 48.76 19.40
C ILE A 706 31.46 49.60 18.92
N ASN A 707 32.03 49.29 17.76
CA ASN A 707 33.21 50.00 17.21
C ASN A 707 32.97 51.51 16.99
N GLN A 708 31.71 51.92 16.84
CA GLN A 708 31.35 53.33 16.66
C GLN A 708 31.26 54.08 18.00
N LEU A 709 31.31 53.37 19.14
CA LEU A 709 31.38 53.96 20.47
C LEU A 709 32.83 54.05 20.94
N THR A 710 33.29 55.25 21.30
CA THR A 710 34.65 55.49 21.82
C THR A 710 34.77 55.21 23.33
N ILE A 711 34.07 54.19 23.84
CA ILE A 711 33.95 53.93 25.28
C ILE A 711 34.79 52.71 25.67
N GLU A 712 35.85 52.95 26.43
CA GLU A 712 36.71 51.88 26.95
C GLU A 712 36.10 51.23 28.20
N LYS A 713 36.24 49.90 28.33
CA LYS A 713 35.69 49.10 29.44
C LYS A 713 36.14 49.62 30.82
N ASP A 714 37.41 49.99 30.97
CA ASP A 714 37.98 50.42 32.27
C ASP A 714 37.34 51.72 32.78
N LYS A 715 36.92 52.59 31.87
CA LYS A 715 36.24 53.86 32.23
C LYS A 715 34.82 53.65 32.77
N LEU A 716 34.25 52.45 32.60
CA LEU A 716 32.93 52.08 33.12
C LEU A 716 32.98 51.54 34.56
N LEU A 717 34.17 51.19 35.08
CA LEU A 717 34.32 50.63 36.43
C LEU A 717 33.66 51.48 37.52
N PRO A 718 33.77 52.83 37.54
CA PRO A 718 33.08 53.64 38.55
C PRO A 718 31.54 53.54 38.50
N LEU A 719 30.96 53.29 37.33
CA LEU A 719 29.52 53.05 37.19
C LEU A 719 29.15 51.64 37.67
N VAL A 720 29.99 50.65 37.37
CA VAL A 720 29.82 49.27 37.84
C VAL A 720 29.94 49.17 39.35
N ASP A 721 30.89 49.85 39.97
CA ASP A 721 31.05 49.89 41.42
C ASP A 721 29.85 50.57 42.10
N HIS A 722 29.28 51.61 41.47
CA HIS A 722 28.03 52.20 41.93
C HIS A 722 26.87 51.20 41.85
N ILE A 723 26.74 50.45 40.75
CA ILE A 723 25.73 49.39 40.61
C ILE A 723 25.89 48.35 41.73
N LYS A 724 27.11 47.85 41.97
CA LYS A 724 27.40 46.87 43.04
C LYS A 724 27.09 47.43 44.43
N SER A 725 27.46 48.69 44.68
CA SER A 725 27.18 49.37 45.95
C SER A 725 25.68 49.45 46.22
N VAL A 726 24.86 49.83 45.24
CA VAL A 726 23.40 49.89 45.45
C VAL A 726 22.77 48.50 45.54
N LEU A 727 23.30 47.53 44.79
CA LEU A 727 22.87 46.12 44.89
C LEU A 727 23.33 45.43 46.19
N SER A 728 24.17 46.07 47.02
CA SER A 728 24.49 45.53 48.35
C SER A 728 23.33 45.69 49.34
N SER A 729 22.43 46.65 49.10
CA SER A 729 21.24 46.93 49.92
C SER A 729 19.92 46.62 49.20
N SER A 730 19.96 46.12 47.97
CA SER A 730 18.78 45.78 47.17
C SER A 730 19.07 44.62 46.21
N GLU A 731 18.10 43.74 45.96
CA GLU A 731 18.32 42.58 45.06
C GLU A 731 18.39 42.97 43.58
N HIS A 732 17.80 44.09 43.21
CA HIS A 732 17.68 44.56 41.85
C HIS A 732 17.59 46.09 41.79
N ILE A 733 18.04 46.69 40.68
CA ILE A 733 17.96 48.14 40.46
C ILE A 733 17.61 48.46 39.01
N SER A 734 16.86 49.53 38.78
CA SER A 734 16.64 50.09 37.44
C SER A 734 17.88 50.82 36.94
N VAL A 735 18.31 50.53 35.72
CA VAL A 735 19.36 51.29 35.03
C VAL A 735 19.03 52.78 34.89
N VAL A 736 17.74 53.13 34.91
CA VAL A 736 17.29 54.53 34.92
C VAL A 736 17.76 55.24 36.19
N LYS A 737 17.72 54.55 37.35
CA LYS A 737 18.25 55.07 38.62
C LYS A 737 19.75 55.34 38.52
N ILE A 738 20.49 54.34 38.04
CA ILE A 738 21.95 54.41 37.88
C ILE A 738 22.35 55.57 36.95
N PHE A 739 21.67 55.70 35.81
CA PHE A 739 21.90 56.79 34.88
C PHE A 739 21.66 58.16 35.52
N ASN A 740 20.57 58.30 36.28
CA ASN A 740 20.24 59.56 36.96
C ASN A 740 21.23 59.90 38.09
N ASP A 741 21.62 58.91 38.91
CA ASP A 741 22.56 59.09 40.01
C ASP A 741 23.97 59.47 39.54
N LYS A 742 24.39 58.96 38.36
CA LYS A 742 25.71 59.20 37.78
C LYS A 742 25.65 59.94 36.43
N LYS A 743 24.69 60.86 36.29
CA LYS A 743 24.41 61.57 35.02
C LYS A 743 25.62 62.33 34.47
N ILE A 744 26.43 62.93 35.33
CA ILE A 744 27.65 63.66 34.94
C ILE A 744 28.69 62.67 34.37
N SER A 745 28.94 61.56 35.08
CA SER A 745 29.85 60.50 34.63
C SER A 745 29.39 59.89 33.31
N CYS A 746 28.09 59.61 33.16
CA CYS A 746 27.51 59.12 31.90
C CYS A 746 27.76 60.11 30.75
N LYS A 747 27.51 61.41 30.97
CA LYS A 747 27.73 62.45 29.95
C LYS A 747 29.20 62.58 29.54
N LEU A 748 30.14 62.50 30.49
CA LEU A 748 31.58 62.54 30.20
C LEU A 748 32.05 61.33 29.37
N LEU A 749 31.38 60.20 29.50
CA LEU A 749 31.64 58.98 28.71
C LEU A 749 30.86 58.93 27.39
N GLY A 750 30.11 59.97 27.04
CA GLY A 750 29.28 59.98 25.82
C GLY A 750 28.00 59.14 25.92
N ILE A 751 27.63 58.65 27.10
CA ILE A 751 26.40 57.89 27.32
C ILE A 751 25.23 58.86 27.43
N THR A 752 24.38 58.89 26.41
CA THR A 752 23.32 59.90 26.25
C THR A 752 22.03 59.57 26.99
N ASN A 753 21.72 58.29 27.22
CA ASN A 753 20.48 57.85 27.85
C ASN A 753 20.65 56.52 28.61
N SER A 754 19.62 56.15 29.39
CA SER A 754 19.63 54.92 30.19
C SER A 754 19.58 53.61 29.38
N ILE A 755 19.07 53.64 28.14
CA ILE A 755 19.03 52.46 27.26
C ILE A 755 20.45 52.15 26.78
N LEU A 756 21.19 53.16 26.31
CA LEU A 756 22.58 53.02 25.93
C LEU A 756 23.45 52.57 27.13
N LEU A 757 23.24 53.16 28.31
CA LEU A 757 23.91 52.69 29.54
C LEU A 757 23.64 51.20 29.79
N PHE A 758 22.39 50.77 29.68
CA PHE A 758 22.01 49.37 29.86
C PHE A 758 22.72 48.46 28.86
N SER A 759 22.69 48.81 27.57
CA SER A 759 23.32 48.00 26.52
C SER A 759 24.83 47.90 26.68
N ILE A 760 25.52 48.99 27.05
CA ILE A 760 26.98 48.98 27.27
C ILE A 760 27.35 48.12 28.48
N ILE A 761 26.64 48.26 29.60
CA ILE A 761 26.91 47.47 30.80
C ILE A 761 26.59 46.00 30.55
N GLN A 762 25.50 45.71 29.85
CA GLN A 762 25.15 44.36 29.43
C GLN A 762 26.23 43.73 28.54
N PHE A 763 26.81 44.50 27.62
CA PHE A 763 27.83 44.02 26.70
C PHE A 763 29.16 43.71 27.40
N TYR A 764 29.65 44.61 28.26
CA TYR A 764 30.97 44.45 28.88
C TYR A 764 30.99 43.64 30.18
N PHE A 765 29.85 43.53 30.87
CA PHE A 765 29.74 42.98 32.24
C PHE A 765 28.61 41.95 32.39
N SER A 766 28.27 41.22 31.32
CA SER A 766 27.30 40.11 31.34
C SER A 766 27.67 38.96 32.28
N ASP A 767 28.96 38.84 32.62
CA ASP A 767 29.53 37.86 33.54
C ASP A 767 29.28 38.21 35.02
N GLN A 768 28.96 39.46 35.33
CA GLN A 768 28.80 39.95 36.71
C GLN A 768 27.34 40.20 37.08
N PHE A 769 26.50 40.49 36.10
CA PHE A 769 25.11 40.87 36.31
C PHE A 769 24.13 40.10 35.43
N ARG A 770 22.89 39.96 35.92
CA ARG A 770 21.74 39.56 35.10
C ARG A 770 20.96 40.78 34.64
N PHE A 771 20.48 40.72 33.40
CA PHE A 771 19.87 41.84 32.71
C PHE A 771 18.43 41.51 32.29
N LEU A 772 17.48 42.37 32.66
CA LEU A 772 16.13 42.37 32.12
C LEU A 772 15.66 43.82 32.09
N TYR A 773 15.74 44.48 30.94
CA TYR A 773 15.50 45.92 30.85
C TYR A 773 14.18 46.34 31.51
N PRO A 774 14.17 47.38 32.37
CA PRO A 774 15.30 48.23 32.76
C PRO A 774 16.11 47.72 33.98
N GLY A 775 15.82 46.55 34.53
CA GLY A 775 16.44 46.00 35.75
C GLY A 775 17.81 45.32 35.54
N ILE A 776 18.67 45.48 36.55
CA ILE A 776 20.00 44.87 36.70
C ILE A 776 20.07 44.17 38.05
N ARG A 777 20.69 42.97 38.11
CA ARG A 777 20.88 42.18 39.34
C ARG A 777 22.27 41.58 39.40
N LEU A 778 22.76 41.26 40.60
CA LEU A 778 23.99 40.47 40.77
C LEU A 778 23.75 39.00 40.40
N ILE A 779 24.77 38.35 39.86
CA ILE A 779 24.80 36.90 39.70
C ILE A 779 25.22 36.28 41.04
N ASN A 780 24.35 35.50 41.67
CA ASN A 780 24.65 34.77 42.91
C ASN A 780 24.89 33.28 42.61
N ASP A 781 26.03 32.73 43.07
CA ASP A 781 26.52 31.39 42.70
C ASP A 781 25.71 30.19 43.27
N THR A 782 24.84 30.40 44.27
CA THR A 782 24.39 29.29 45.14
C THR A 782 22.94 28.81 44.99
N ALA A 783 22.05 29.47 44.24
CA ALA A 783 20.62 29.07 44.20
C ALA A 783 19.99 28.89 42.81
N ASP A 784 20.74 29.13 41.72
CA ASP A 784 20.10 29.69 40.53
C ASP A 784 20.41 28.97 39.21
N LYS A 785 20.84 27.70 39.29
CA LYS A 785 21.02 26.83 38.11
C LYS A 785 19.71 26.27 37.53
N ASN A 786 18.61 26.30 38.29
CA ASN A 786 17.33 25.68 37.89
C ASN A 786 16.22 26.66 37.51
N ASN A 787 16.35 27.98 37.75
CA ASN A 787 15.39 29.00 37.32
C ASN A 787 16.08 29.97 36.33
N GLN A 788 16.02 29.66 35.04
CA GLN A 788 16.69 30.40 33.96
C GLN A 788 16.06 31.75 33.58
N HIS A 789 15.05 32.24 34.31
CA HIS A 789 14.35 33.47 33.93
C HIS A 789 14.51 34.55 34.99
N SER A 790 15.20 35.64 34.60
CA SER A 790 15.22 36.89 35.36
C SER A 790 13.78 37.35 35.62
N ARG A 791 13.42 37.52 36.90
CA ARG A 791 12.06 37.96 37.28
C ARG A 791 11.83 39.41 36.85
N GLY A 792 10.67 39.68 36.27
CA GLY A 792 10.24 41.04 35.94
C GLY A 792 9.98 41.89 37.18
N VAL A 793 10.02 43.21 37.02
CA VAL A 793 9.73 44.17 38.11
C VAL A 793 8.35 43.93 38.71
N THR A 794 7.35 43.62 37.87
CA THR A 794 6.00 43.28 38.35
C THR A 794 6.01 42.09 39.29
N SER A 795 6.77 41.04 38.96
CA SER A 795 6.91 39.86 39.83
C SER A 795 7.58 40.20 41.16
N GLU A 796 8.52 41.16 41.18
CA GLU A 796 9.14 41.59 42.44
C GLU A 796 8.23 42.46 43.29
N ILE A 797 7.41 43.31 42.66
CA ILE A 797 6.38 44.07 43.39
C ILE A 797 5.36 43.10 44.02
N ILE A 798 4.96 42.07 43.28
CA ILE A 798 4.10 40.98 43.78
C ILE A 798 4.76 40.27 44.97
N ASN A 799 6.03 39.84 44.84
CA ASN A 799 6.76 39.18 45.93
C ASN A 799 6.89 40.07 47.16
N TYR A 800 7.14 41.37 46.99
CA TYR A 800 7.23 42.34 48.08
C TYR A 800 5.91 42.43 48.86
N ILE A 801 4.78 42.45 48.14
CA ILE A 801 3.45 42.44 48.76
C ILE A 801 3.18 41.10 49.47
N TYR A 802 3.63 39.97 48.91
CA TYR A 802 3.48 38.65 49.53
C TYR A 802 4.27 38.51 50.84
N GLN A 803 5.50 39.00 50.87
CA GLN A 803 6.36 38.93 52.05
C GLN A 803 5.84 39.82 53.19
N LYS A 804 5.06 40.84 52.86
CA LYS A 804 4.49 41.76 53.84
C LYS A 804 3.27 41.12 54.51
N GLN A 805 3.28 41.02 55.85
CA GLN A 805 2.16 40.47 56.62
C GLN A 805 1.00 41.46 56.87
N ASN A 806 1.04 42.66 56.28
CA ASN A 806 0.05 43.73 56.47
C ASN A 806 -0.27 44.41 55.12
N PRO A 807 -1.41 45.11 54.97
CA PRO A 807 -1.73 45.88 53.78
C PRO A 807 -0.58 46.83 53.36
N CYS A 808 -0.33 46.91 52.06
CA CYS A 808 0.75 47.68 51.45
C CYS A 808 0.19 48.89 50.72
N SER A 809 0.66 50.09 51.07
CA SER A 809 0.16 51.32 50.46
C SER A 809 0.87 51.62 49.14
N LEU A 810 0.19 52.32 48.25
CA LEU A 810 0.76 52.76 46.99
C LEU A 810 1.90 53.77 47.21
N SER A 811 1.83 54.61 48.25
CA SER A 811 2.93 55.50 48.65
C SER A 811 4.19 54.74 49.05
N GLU A 812 4.04 53.61 49.75
CA GLU A 812 5.15 52.74 50.13
C GLU A 812 5.75 52.02 48.92
N LEU A 813 4.91 51.51 48.02
CA LEU A 813 5.39 50.92 46.76
C LEU A 813 6.11 51.95 45.88
N TYR A 814 5.63 53.19 45.84
CA TYR A 814 6.35 54.29 45.18
C TYR A 814 7.67 54.61 45.86
N GLN A 815 7.69 54.69 47.18
CA GLN A 815 8.94 54.94 47.88
C GLN A 815 9.97 53.87 47.55
N HIS A 816 9.62 52.59 47.69
CA HIS A 816 10.54 51.50 47.46
C HIS A 816 10.91 51.33 45.97
N PHE A 817 9.94 51.07 45.09
CA PHE A 817 10.25 50.69 43.70
C PHE A 817 10.54 51.88 42.77
N VAL A 818 9.93 53.05 43.00
CA VAL A 818 10.10 54.22 42.13
C VAL A 818 11.21 55.13 42.63
N ASN A 819 11.20 55.52 43.90
CA ASN A 819 12.17 56.47 44.43
C ASN A 819 13.51 55.80 44.72
N ASP A 820 13.50 54.67 45.44
CA ASP A 820 14.74 53.99 45.84
C ASP A 820 15.34 53.19 44.67
N LEU A 821 14.52 52.41 43.95
CA LEU A 821 15.01 51.52 42.87
C LEU A 821 14.90 52.10 41.44
N GLY A 822 14.18 53.20 41.24
CA GLY A 822 14.08 53.94 39.96
C GLY A 822 13.26 53.29 38.84
N TYR A 823 12.26 52.47 39.17
CA TYR A 823 11.30 51.95 38.19
C TYR A 823 10.21 52.97 37.84
N SER A 824 9.49 52.74 36.74
CA SER A 824 8.35 53.58 36.36
C SER A 824 7.19 53.41 37.34
N GLN A 825 6.46 54.50 37.64
CA GLN A 825 5.19 54.43 38.37
C GLN A 825 4.19 53.48 37.71
N MET A 826 4.23 53.36 36.37
CA MET A 826 3.36 52.46 35.62
C MET A 826 3.59 50.98 35.96
N SER A 827 4.80 50.62 36.44
CA SER A 827 5.11 49.25 36.86
C SER A 827 4.28 48.77 38.06
N ILE A 828 3.75 49.70 38.87
CA ILE A 828 2.95 49.39 40.08
C ILE A 828 1.46 49.25 39.75
N TYR A 829 0.93 50.03 38.80
CA TYR A 829 -0.49 50.00 38.46
C TYR A 829 -0.97 48.66 37.88
N ASN A 830 -0.06 47.85 37.33
CA ASN A 830 -0.40 46.58 36.69
C ASN A 830 -0.43 45.38 37.65
N VAL A 831 -0.12 45.58 38.93
CA VAL A 831 0.12 44.49 39.89
C VAL A 831 -1.14 43.67 40.17
N THR A 832 -2.32 44.29 40.28
CA THR A 832 -3.60 43.58 40.51
C THR A 832 -4.11 42.84 39.28
N TYR A 833 -3.67 43.21 38.07
CA TYR A 833 -3.98 42.46 36.85
C TYR A 833 -3.06 41.25 36.66
N ALA A 834 -1.85 41.32 37.21
CA ALA A 834 -0.83 40.30 37.05
C ALA A 834 -0.99 39.11 38.02
N ASP A 835 -1.60 39.32 39.19
CA ASP A 835 -1.88 38.24 40.16
C ASP A 835 -3.25 38.43 40.83
N ASN A 836 -4.13 37.44 40.66
CA ASN A 836 -5.49 37.45 41.20
C ASN A 836 -5.57 37.26 42.72
N LYS A 837 -4.46 36.98 43.39
CA LYS A 837 -4.39 36.89 44.86
C LYS A 837 -4.16 38.25 45.52
N ILE A 838 -3.78 39.27 44.77
CA ILE A 838 -3.63 40.64 45.28
C ILE A 838 -4.91 41.43 45.01
N VAL A 839 -5.54 41.92 46.07
CA VAL A 839 -6.79 42.69 46.00
C VAL A 839 -6.63 44.08 46.60
N TYR A 840 -7.49 45.01 46.20
CA TYR A 840 -7.53 46.32 46.86
C TYR A 840 -8.16 46.20 48.25
N TYR A 841 -7.40 46.57 49.27
CA TYR A 841 -7.86 46.72 50.64
C TYR A 841 -8.54 48.07 50.86
N SER A 842 -8.00 49.15 50.31
CA SER A 842 -8.63 50.48 50.29
C SER A 842 -8.13 51.26 49.07
N ASP A 843 -8.54 52.53 48.92
CA ASP A 843 -8.08 53.32 47.78
C ASP A 843 -6.55 53.48 47.82
N GLY A 844 -5.87 52.92 46.80
CA GLY A 844 -4.40 52.88 46.75
C GLY A 844 -3.74 51.98 47.81
N VAL A 845 -4.42 50.99 48.39
CA VAL A 845 -3.81 50.02 49.32
C VAL A 845 -4.13 48.60 48.87
N PHE A 846 -3.10 47.77 48.80
CA PHE A 846 -3.16 46.39 48.32
C PHE A 846 -2.97 45.39 49.47
N VAL A 847 -3.57 44.22 49.37
CA VAL A 847 -3.35 43.12 50.33
C VAL A 847 -3.36 41.78 49.60
N ASN A 848 -2.50 40.87 50.04
CA ASN A 848 -2.57 39.47 49.63
C ASN A 848 -3.75 38.79 50.33
N ILE A 849 -4.62 38.14 49.55
CA ILE A 849 -5.82 37.45 50.01
C ILE A 849 -5.51 36.32 51.01
N GLU A 850 -4.33 35.71 50.94
CA GLU A 850 -3.92 34.66 51.88
C GLU A 850 -3.74 35.20 53.31
N ILE A 851 -3.34 36.47 53.46
CA ILE A 851 -3.20 37.16 54.76
C ILE A 851 -4.58 37.33 55.43
N LEU A 852 -5.63 37.46 54.64
CA LEU A 852 -7.01 37.55 55.12
C LEU A 852 -7.52 36.20 55.66
N MET A 853 -6.72 35.12 55.51
CA MET A 853 -7.14 33.74 55.71
C MET A 853 -8.45 33.48 54.95
N TRP A 854 -8.53 33.98 53.72
CA TRP A 854 -9.73 33.89 52.90
C TRP A 854 -9.92 32.45 52.44
N THR A 855 -11.13 31.93 52.57
CA THR A 855 -11.49 30.57 52.17
C THR A 855 -12.80 30.60 51.41
N GLU A 856 -13.08 29.53 50.65
CA GLU A 856 -14.38 29.37 49.96
C GLU A 856 -15.55 29.50 50.94
N LYS A 857 -15.41 29.03 52.19
CA LYS A 857 -16.42 29.20 53.24
C LYS A 857 -16.71 30.68 53.53
N LYS A 858 -15.67 31.51 53.69
CA LYS A 858 -15.82 32.96 53.94
C LYS A 858 -16.39 33.69 52.73
N GLN A 859 -16.04 33.24 51.52
CA GLN A 859 -16.63 33.74 50.29
C GLN A 859 -18.14 33.50 50.26
N LEU A 860 -18.58 32.28 50.55
CA LEU A 860 -20.01 31.93 50.64
C LEU A 860 -20.74 32.73 51.72
N GLU A 861 -20.13 32.92 52.90
CA GLU A 861 -20.69 33.75 53.97
C GLU A 861 -20.92 35.20 53.52
N LEU A 862 -19.95 35.80 52.82
CA LEU A 862 -20.09 37.15 52.26
C LEU A 862 -21.18 37.22 51.19
N GLU A 863 -21.24 36.23 50.29
CA GLU A 863 -22.23 36.16 49.22
C GLU A 863 -23.66 35.98 49.76
N LEU A 864 -23.84 35.24 50.86
CA LEU A 864 -25.14 35.11 51.53
C LEU A 864 -25.61 36.44 52.13
N LEU A 865 -24.70 37.21 52.74
CA LEU A 865 -25.03 38.55 53.25
C LEU A 865 -25.37 39.52 52.11
N ALA A 866 -24.64 39.44 51.00
CA ALA A 866 -24.94 40.23 49.80
C ALA A 866 -26.32 39.88 49.22
N MET A 867 -26.68 38.59 49.23
CA MET A 867 -28.01 38.12 48.81
C MET A 867 -29.12 38.61 49.74
N GLU A 868 -28.93 38.51 51.08
CA GLU A 868 -29.86 39.03 52.09
C GLU A 868 -30.09 40.53 51.88
N HIS A 869 -29.02 41.29 51.66
CA HIS A 869 -29.09 42.73 51.38
C HIS A 869 -29.86 43.04 50.09
N LEU A 870 -29.57 42.32 49.00
CA LEU A 870 -30.29 42.49 47.74
C LEU A 870 -31.77 42.16 47.87
N GLN A 871 -32.14 41.13 48.62
CA GLN A 871 -33.53 40.74 48.83
C GLN A 871 -34.30 41.82 49.61
N ASN A 872 -33.70 42.37 50.67
CA ASN A 872 -34.29 43.48 51.43
C ASN A 872 -34.51 44.72 50.56
N ARG A 873 -33.52 45.05 49.70
CA ARG A 873 -33.60 46.17 48.76
C ARG A 873 -34.64 45.95 47.67
N LYS A 874 -34.75 44.72 47.15
CA LYS A 874 -35.75 44.33 46.16
C LYS A 874 -37.17 44.48 46.71
N ASN A 875 -37.42 44.11 47.97
CA ASN A 875 -38.71 44.32 48.63
C ASN A 875 -39.08 45.80 48.74
N ALA A 876 -38.09 46.70 48.78
CA ALA A 876 -38.27 48.15 48.74
C ALA A 876 -38.31 48.73 47.31
N GLY A 877 -38.41 47.89 46.27
CA GLY A 877 -38.48 48.33 44.87
C GLY A 877 -37.16 48.83 44.29
N ILE A 878 -36.01 48.53 44.90
CA ILE A 878 -34.70 48.97 44.43
C ILE A 878 -33.91 47.78 43.88
N PRO A 879 -33.52 47.79 42.59
CA PRO A 879 -33.01 46.58 41.92
C PRO A 879 -31.52 46.28 42.17
N PHE A 880 -30.85 47.07 43.03
CA PHE A 880 -29.43 46.94 43.34
C PHE A 880 -29.14 47.17 44.83
N GLY A 881 -28.08 46.51 45.31
CA GLY A 881 -27.53 46.66 46.66
C GLY A 881 -26.49 47.77 46.70
N LEU A 882 -26.24 48.31 47.88
CA LEU A 882 -25.18 49.29 48.14
C LEU A 882 -24.13 48.69 49.07
N ILE A 883 -22.86 48.79 48.71
CA ILE A 883 -21.71 48.31 49.49
C ILE A 883 -21.62 49.09 50.81
N THR A 884 -21.82 50.40 50.77
CA THR A 884 -21.94 51.29 51.95
C THR A 884 -22.98 50.77 52.95
N SER A 885 -24.21 50.54 52.49
CA SER A 885 -25.27 50.01 53.36
C SER A 885 -24.99 48.59 53.84
N LEU A 886 -24.41 47.73 53.01
CA LEU A 886 -24.01 46.38 53.44
C LEU A 886 -22.94 46.46 54.54
N TYR A 887 -21.94 47.32 54.35
CA TYR A 887 -20.87 47.57 55.31
C TYR A 887 -21.41 48.10 56.64
N GLU A 888 -22.31 49.10 56.61
CA GLU A 888 -22.83 49.74 57.83
C GLU A 888 -23.81 48.86 58.60
N HIS A 889 -24.72 48.18 57.91
CA HIS A 889 -25.83 47.45 58.55
C HIS A 889 -25.50 45.99 58.85
N MET A 890 -24.52 45.39 58.17
CA MET A 890 -24.18 43.97 58.30
C MET A 890 -22.75 43.74 58.79
N TYR A 891 -22.04 44.78 59.26
CA TYR A 891 -20.64 44.70 59.68
C TYR A 891 -20.37 43.54 60.66
N GLU A 892 -21.19 43.41 61.70
CA GLU A 892 -21.04 42.41 62.76
C GLU A 892 -21.27 40.98 62.27
N LYS A 893 -21.98 40.80 61.14
CA LYS A 893 -22.24 39.50 60.53
C LYS A 893 -21.14 39.07 59.55
N LEU A 894 -20.23 39.97 59.16
CA LEU A 894 -19.19 39.68 58.17
C LEU A 894 -18.22 38.58 58.66
N PRO A 895 -17.64 37.78 57.74
CA PRO A 895 -16.68 36.74 58.10
C PRO A 895 -15.48 37.32 58.85
N GLN A 896 -15.02 36.62 59.89
CA GLN A 896 -13.86 37.05 60.66
C GLN A 896 -12.59 37.00 59.80
N LEU A 897 -11.88 38.12 59.69
CA LEU A 897 -10.57 38.23 59.05
C LEU A 897 -9.44 37.89 60.05
N SER A 898 -8.18 37.90 59.62
CA SER A 898 -7.03 37.70 60.52
C SER A 898 -6.98 38.77 61.63
N LYS A 899 -6.36 38.44 62.78
CA LYS A 899 -6.52 39.14 64.07
C LYS A 899 -6.30 40.67 64.08
N ASN A 900 -5.77 41.29 63.02
CA ASN A 900 -5.45 42.72 62.96
C ASN A 900 -5.94 43.44 61.68
N ILE A 901 -6.81 42.83 60.87
CA ILE A 901 -7.26 43.42 59.60
C ILE A 901 -8.79 43.64 59.65
N PRO A 902 -9.27 44.90 59.75
CA PRO A 902 -10.70 45.19 59.72
C PRO A 902 -11.26 45.14 58.29
N TRP A 903 -12.58 45.06 58.19
CA TRP A 903 -13.26 45.18 56.90
C TRP A 903 -13.25 46.63 56.40
N THR A 904 -13.18 46.78 55.08
CA THR A 904 -13.39 48.06 54.39
C THR A 904 -14.42 47.88 53.28
N GLN A 905 -15.07 48.97 52.88
CA GLN A 905 -15.99 48.96 51.73
C GLN A 905 -15.29 48.52 50.44
N THR A 906 -14.02 48.89 50.25
CA THR A 906 -13.24 48.47 49.08
C THR A 906 -12.97 46.97 49.07
N LEU A 907 -12.64 46.40 50.22
CA LEU A 907 -12.38 44.97 50.32
C LEU A 907 -13.64 44.15 50.05
N ILE A 908 -14.79 44.60 50.58
CA ILE A 908 -16.09 43.95 50.32
C ILE A 908 -16.38 43.89 48.82
N ARG A 909 -16.28 45.01 48.11
CA ARG A 909 -16.60 45.03 46.67
C ARG A 909 -15.63 44.17 45.84
N GLU A 910 -14.34 44.16 46.18
CA GLU A 910 -13.34 43.38 45.45
C GLU A 910 -13.57 41.88 45.65
N LEU A 911 -13.81 41.43 46.89
CA LEU A 911 -14.08 40.02 47.20
C LEU A 911 -15.44 39.56 46.64
N LEU A 912 -16.46 40.42 46.66
CA LEU A 912 -17.77 40.10 46.09
C LEU A 912 -17.73 39.92 44.57
N SER A 913 -16.82 40.62 43.87
CA SER A 913 -16.70 40.57 42.40
C SER A 913 -15.87 39.39 41.88
N ARG A 914 -15.34 38.55 42.77
CA ARG A 914 -14.30 37.57 42.43
C ARG A 914 -14.78 36.37 41.62
N GLU A 915 -15.99 35.87 41.87
CA GLU A 915 -16.53 34.65 41.26
C GLU A 915 -17.56 34.92 40.14
N ASP A 916 -17.59 36.15 39.59
CA ASP A 916 -18.54 36.61 38.56
C ASP A 916 -20.05 36.49 38.92
N LYS A 917 -20.39 36.00 40.12
CA LYS A 917 -21.75 35.91 40.68
C LYS A 917 -22.37 37.26 40.99
N TYR A 918 -21.54 38.26 41.28
CA TYR A 918 -21.97 39.61 41.56
C TYR A 918 -21.16 40.60 40.73
N ARG A 919 -21.79 41.72 40.39
CA ARG A 919 -21.16 42.77 39.61
C ARG A 919 -21.40 44.13 40.23
N ILE A 920 -20.32 44.89 40.36
CA ILE A 920 -20.34 46.29 40.79
C ILE A 920 -20.72 47.16 39.59
N ILE A 921 -21.67 48.05 39.79
CA ILE A 921 -22.23 48.93 38.77
C ILE A 921 -21.98 50.40 39.17
N GLY A 922 -21.63 51.22 38.17
CA GLY A 922 -21.46 52.67 38.35
C GLY A 922 -20.05 53.09 38.77
N THR A 923 -19.74 54.37 38.49
CA THR A 923 -18.40 54.95 38.68
C THR A 923 -18.04 55.22 40.13
N GLN A 924 -19.04 55.25 41.03
CA GLN A 924 -18.77 55.31 42.47
C GLN A 924 -18.33 53.96 43.04
N ARG A 925 -18.49 52.86 42.27
CA ARG A 925 -18.18 51.48 42.67
C ARG A 925 -18.80 51.12 44.04
N ASN A 926 -20.06 51.50 44.23
CA ASN A 926 -20.83 51.29 45.46
C ASN A 926 -22.13 50.51 45.20
N ALA A 927 -22.78 50.65 44.04
CA ALA A 927 -23.92 49.81 43.68
C ALA A 927 -23.48 48.42 43.17
N PHE A 928 -24.23 47.37 43.49
CA PHE A 928 -23.96 46.02 42.99
C PHE A 928 -25.25 45.21 42.74
N VAL A 929 -25.15 44.21 41.87
CA VAL A 929 -26.24 43.28 41.51
C VAL A 929 -25.72 41.84 41.45
N SER A 930 -26.59 40.85 41.64
CA SER A 930 -26.27 39.44 41.35
C SER A 930 -26.37 39.17 39.84
N ILE A 931 -25.66 38.16 39.34
CA ILE A 931 -25.75 37.67 37.96
C ILE A 931 -26.08 36.17 37.99
N PRO A 932 -27.25 35.74 37.46
CA PRO A 932 -28.33 36.58 36.92
C PRO A 932 -29.12 37.32 38.02
N ASN A 933 -29.86 38.37 37.64
CA ASN A 933 -30.85 39.03 38.50
C ASN A 933 -32.18 39.17 37.74
N SER A 934 -33.28 39.31 38.49
CA SER A 934 -34.64 39.41 37.94
C SER A 934 -34.90 40.65 37.08
N PHE A 935 -34.03 41.65 37.14
CA PHE A 935 -34.14 42.90 36.38
C PHE A 935 -33.26 42.89 35.11
N ASN A 936 -32.52 41.80 34.87
CA ASN A 936 -31.59 41.64 33.76
C ASN A 936 -30.56 42.78 33.65
N ILE A 937 -30.12 43.32 34.79
CA ILE A 937 -29.12 44.40 34.87
C ILE A 937 -27.72 43.78 34.87
N LYS A 938 -26.92 44.06 33.84
CA LYS A 938 -25.55 43.54 33.69
C LYS A 938 -24.49 44.64 33.68
N ASN A 939 -24.86 45.88 33.38
CA ASN A 939 -23.92 47.01 33.28
C ASN A 939 -24.61 48.32 33.71
N LEU A 940 -23.88 49.44 33.60
CA LEU A 940 -24.40 50.76 33.95
C LEU A 940 -25.55 51.20 33.03
N ASP A 941 -25.48 50.92 31.72
CA ASP A 941 -26.56 51.23 30.76
C ASP A 941 -27.88 50.58 31.18
N ASP A 942 -27.85 49.30 31.53
CA ASP A 942 -29.03 48.54 31.94
C ASP A 942 -29.67 49.12 33.22
N LEU A 943 -28.82 49.52 34.19
CA LEU A 943 -29.29 50.12 35.43
C LEU A 943 -29.91 51.50 35.19
N LEU A 944 -29.25 52.34 34.38
CA LEU A 944 -29.76 53.67 34.07
C LEU A 944 -31.03 53.60 33.21
N TYR A 945 -31.12 52.65 32.29
CA TYR A 945 -32.33 52.37 31.51
C TYR A 945 -33.51 52.03 32.44
N TYR A 946 -33.28 51.14 33.41
CA TYR A 946 -34.29 50.79 34.40
C TYR A 946 -34.74 52.03 35.19
N VAL A 947 -33.79 52.78 35.75
CA VAL A 947 -34.11 53.94 36.58
C VAL A 947 -34.85 55.02 35.79
N LEU A 948 -34.43 55.31 34.55
CA LEU A 948 -35.12 56.28 33.69
C LEU A 948 -36.52 55.82 33.32
N SER A 949 -36.69 54.54 32.98
CA SER A 949 -38.00 53.99 32.61
C SER A 949 -38.97 53.91 33.78
N ASP A 950 -38.48 53.68 35.00
CA ASP A 950 -39.29 53.46 36.20
C ASP A 950 -39.62 54.77 36.93
N ARG A 951 -38.68 55.73 36.99
CA ARG A 951 -38.80 56.93 37.83
C ARG A 951 -38.91 58.26 37.07
N TYR A 952 -38.64 58.26 35.78
CA TYR A 952 -38.58 59.48 34.96
C TYR A 952 -39.32 59.37 33.63
N ASP A 953 -40.20 58.37 33.47
CA ASP A 953 -40.98 58.12 32.25
C ASP A 953 -40.13 58.07 30.95
N GLY A 954 -38.85 57.73 31.09
CA GLY A 954 -37.89 57.58 30.02
C GLY A 954 -37.06 58.82 29.64
N ALA A 955 -37.24 59.99 30.26
CA ALA A 955 -36.39 61.16 30.04
C ALA A 955 -36.29 62.09 31.26
N ALA A 956 -35.11 62.62 31.55
CA ALA A 956 -34.85 63.52 32.68
C ALA A 956 -33.89 64.65 32.30
N ASN A 957 -33.94 65.77 33.04
CA ASN A 957 -32.86 66.74 33.01
C ASN A 957 -31.55 66.06 33.45
N LEU A 958 -30.48 66.27 32.70
CA LEU A 958 -29.19 65.59 32.89
C LEU A 958 -28.57 65.93 34.26
N ASP A 959 -28.62 67.18 34.69
CA ASP A 959 -27.98 67.62 35.94
C ASP A 959 -28.73 67.10 37.17
N ASP A 960 -30.07 67.15 37.14
CA ASP A 960 -30.92 66.59 38.20
C ASP A 960 -30.75 65.08 38.28
N PHE A 961 -30.71 64.40 37.13
CA PHE A 961 -30.50 62.96 37.07
C PHE A 961 -29.12 62.57 37.58
N ILE A 962 -28.05 63.29 37.20
CA ILE A 962 -26.70 63.06 37.72
C ILE A 962 -26.69 63.24 39.24
N THR A 963 -27.33 64.29 39.76
CA THR A 963 -27.40 64.55 41.22
C THR A 963 -28.07 63.38 41.94
N ASN A 964 -29.23 62.94 41.46
CA ASN A 964 -29.96 61.81 42.04
C ASN A 964 -29.18 60.50 41.94
N MET A 965 -28.44 60.25 40.85
CA MET A 965 -27.61 59.06 40.69
C MET A 965 -26.34 59.09 41.55
N ARG A 966 -25.84 60.27 41.91
CA ARG A 966 -24.75 60.44 42.89
C ARG A 966 -25.25 60.15 44.30
N GLU A 967 -26.40 60.70 44.67
CA GLU A 967 -27.04 60.45 45.97
C GLU A 967 -27.42 58.98 46.14
N ALA A 968 -27.88 58.33 45.06
CA ALA A 968 -28.19 56.91 45.05
C ALA A 968 -26.95 55.99 45.10
N GLY A 969 -25.73 56.54 45.12
CA GLY A 969 -24.51 55.76 45.24
C GLY A 969 -24.01 55.13 43.92
N ILE A 970 -24.50 55.57 42.77
CA ILE A 970 -24.19 54.96 41.46
C ILE A 970 -23.06 55.74 40.76
N LEU A 971 -23.17 57.07 40.67
CA LEU A 971 -22.22 57.92 39.95
C LEU A 971 -21.29 58.69 40.89
N LYS A 972 -20.01 58.83 40.52
CA LYS A 972 -19.05 59.61 41.31
C LYS A 972 -19.10 61.12 40.99
N LYS A 973 -19.18 61.49 39.71
CA LYS A 973 -19.13 62.89 39.25
C LYS A 973 -20.14 63.21 38.15
N SER A 974 -19.90 62.75 36.93
CA SER A 974 -20.75 63.03 35.76
C SER A 974 -21.18 61.74 35.06
N LEU A 975 -22.18 61.86 34.19
CA LEU A 975 -22.56 60.84 33.22
C LEU A 975 -22.13 61.34 31.83
N THR A 976 -21.32 60.57 31.11
CA THR A 976 -20.84 60.93 29.76
C THR A 976 -21.26 59.87 28.74
N SER A 977 -21.39 60.25 27.46
CA SER A 977 -21.73 59.32 26.38
C SER A 977 -20.72 58.17 26.24
N MET A 978 -19.45 58.43 26.54
CA MET A 978 -18.38 57.41 26.53
C MET A 978 -18.59 56.32 27.59
N MET A 979 -19.27 56.62 28.70
CA MET A 979 -19.58 55.63 29.76
C MET A 979 -20.71 54.67 29.38
N LEU A 980 -21.48 55.01 28.35
CA LEU A 980 -22.66 54.28 27.90
C LEU A 980 -22.34 53.38 26.70
N GLY A 981 -21.42 53.81 25.83
CA GLY A 981 -21.00 53.08 24.63
C GLY A 981 -21.84 53.42 23.39
N GLU A 982 -21.35 53.10 22.19
CA GLU A 982 -21.97 53.54 20.91
C GLU A 982 -23.39 52.98 20.66
N ASN A 983 -23.76 51.86 21.30
CA ASN A 983 -25.06 51.17 21.14
C ASN A 983 -25.89 51.17 22.44
N SER A 984 -25.72 52.18 23.28
CA SER A 984 -26.44 52.29 24.56
C SER A 984 -27.94 52.52 24.40
N ARG A 985 -28.73 52.00 25.35
CA ARG A 985 -30.17 52.22 25.43
C ARG A 985 -30.54 53.54 26.11
N VAL A 986 -29.56 54.22 26.68
CA VAL A 986 -29.65 55.55 27.28
C VAL A 986 -28.77 56.51 26.45
N ILE A 987 -29.30 57.66 26.09
CA ILE A 987 -28.56 58.69 25.34
C ILE A 987 -28.59 60.01 26.09
N ILE A 988 -27.53 60.79 25.90
CA ILE A 988 -27.43 62.16 26.39
C ILE A 988 -27.59 63.08 25.18
N ASP A 989 -28.64 63.90 25.20
CA ASP A 989 -28.98 64.86 24.15
C ASP A 989 -29.05 66.26 24.76
N GLY A 990 -27.94 67.00 24.65
CA GLY A 990 -27.77 68.29 25.32
C GLY A 990 -27.89 68.16 26.84
N TYR A 991 -28.87 68.87 27.42
CA TYR A 991 -29.16 68.88 28.86
C TYR A 991 -30.18 67.81 29.29
N VAL A 992 -30.50 66.84 28.42
CA VAL A 992 -31.49 65.80 28.69
C VAL A 992 -30.85 64.43 28.56
N VAL A 993 -31.07 63.56 29.54
CA VAL A 993 -30.76 62.13 29.45
C VAL A 993 -32.07 61.37 29.19
N LYS A 994 -32.12 60.53 28.16
CA LYS A 994 -33.35 59.85 27.73
C LYS A 994 -33.09 58.46 27.17
N LEU A 995 -34.14 57.65 27.08
CA LEU A 995 -34.07 56.35 26.42
C LEU A 995 -33.89 56.52 24.91
N ALA A 996 -33.00 55.74 24.30
CA ALA A 996 -32.70 55.80 22.87
C ALA A 996 -33.95 55.62 21.97
N ARG A 997 -34.93 54.82 22.42
CA ARG A 997 -36.22 54.63 21.72
C ARG A 997 -37.03 55.93 21.56
N LEU A 998 -36.81 56.91 22.44
CA LEU A 998 -37.46 58.23 22.40
C LEU A 998 -36.73 59.22 21.48
N HIS A 999 -35.63 58.79 20.83
CA HIS A 999 -34.87 59.64 19.90
C HIS A 999 -35.48 59.72 18.50
N THR A 1000 -36.64 59.11 18.26
CA THR A 1000 -37.34 59.24 16.97
C THR A 1000 -38.30 60.43 17.02
N TYR A 1001 -37.86 61.57 16.50
CA TYR A 1001 -38.59 62.46 15.57
C TYR A 1001 -37.88 63.83 15.43
N VAL A 1002 -37.75 64.27 14.16
CA VAL A 1002 -37.33 65.61 13.65
C VAL A 1002 -35.80 65.82 13.58
N LYS A 1003 -35.13 65.90 12.41
CA LYS A 1003 -35.45 66.65 11.17
C LYS A 1003 -34.67 66.09 9.94
N ARG A 1004 -35.36 65.96 8.79
CA ARG A 1004 -34.85 66.11 7.40
C ARG A 1004 -35.23 67.54 6.92
N PRO A 1005 -34.69 68.09 5.82
CA PRO A 1005 -33.74 67.55 4.85
C PRO A 1005 -32.29 68.00 5.08
#